data_AF-A0A6L8LVF3-F1
#
_entry.id   AF-A0A6L8LVF3-F1
#
_cell.length_a   1.000
_cell.length_b   1.000
_cell.length_c   1.000
_cell.angle_alpha   90.00
_cell.angle_beta   90.00
_cell.angle_gamma   90.00
#
_symmetry.space_group_name_H-M   'P 1'
#
loop_
_entity.id
_entity.type
_entity.pdbx_description
1 polymer ?
#
loop_
_entity_poly.entity_id
_entity_poly.type
_entity_poly.pdbx_seq_one_letter_code
_entity_poly.pdbx_strand_id
1 'polypeptide(L)'
;MLEAYRKHVAERAAEGVVPKPLDAEQVAGLVELLKNPPKGEEAVLLDLLENRIPPGVDEAAYVKAGFLTAVTKGEVTSPLVSREKAAQLLGTMQGGYNIAPLVDLLEDDALAPIAVEALSHTLLMFDAFYDVEEKAKAGNTHAQKVMQSWADAEWFLSKPELEKKITLTVFKVTGETNTDDLSPAPDAWSRPDIPVHALAMLKNERDGITPDQPGSIGPIAQIEDLKKKGHQLVYVGDVVGTGSSRKSATNSVLWFMGDDIPNVPNKRAGGYVLGGKIAPIFFNTMEDAGALPIEVDVSKLNMGDVIDVYPYEGKVCNNATGETLAEFGLKTDVLIDEVRAGGRIPLIIGRGLTDKARQSLGLESSDIFRKPGAVADSDKGYTLAQKMVGKACGVEGIRPGTYCEPKMTTVGSQDTTGPMTRDELKDLACLGFSADLVMQSFCHTSAYPKPVDVNTHHTLPDFIMNRGGVSLRPGDGVIHSWLNRMLLPDTVGTGGDSHTRFPLGISFPAGSGLVAFAAATGVMPLDMPESILVRFKGKMQPGITLRDLVHAIPYYGIKQGLLTVEKAGKINEFSGRVLEIEGVEHLTVEQAFELSDASAERSAAGCTVKLSQASIEEYLNSNIVMLKWMISEGYGDRRTIERRIAAMEEWLANPELMEADADAEYAHVIDIDLAEITEPILCAPNDPDDARLLSDVQGTQIDEVFIGSCMTNIGHFRAAGKLLEQYGGQLDTRLWVAPPTKMDRDQLTAEGYYGIYGRAGVRIETPGCSLCMGNQARVADKATVMSTSTRNFPNRLGNGANVFLSSAELAAVGAILGKIPTKDEYLEYAKQIDSTAADTYRYLNFHKMEEYTKKADTVIFQEPV
;
A
#
# COMPACT_ATOMS: atom_id res chain seq x y z
N MET A 1 -4.28 37.00 7.57
CA MET A 1 -4.02 35.64 8.07
C MET A 1 -5.01 35.23 9.17
N LEU A 2 -4.96 35.79 10.39
CA LEU A 2 -5.83 35.36 11.51
C LEU A 2 -7.34 35.35 11.22
N GLU A 3 -7.87 36.37 10.55
CA GLU A 3 -9.30 36.42 10.21
C GLU A 3 -9.71 35.27 9.28
N ALA A 4 -8.91 35.01 8.24
CA ALA A 4 -9.13 33.90 7.33
C ALA A 4 -9.01 32.55 8.04
N TYR A 5 -8.01 32.40 8.93
CA TYR A 5 -7.85 31.18 9.74
C TYR A 5 -9.05 30.96 10.68
N ARG A 6 -9.55 31.99 11.37
CA ARG A 6 -10.73 31.90 12.23
C ARG A 6 -11.99 31.53 11.45
N LYS A 7 -12.15 32.08 10.26
CA LYS A 7 -13.25 31.71 9.36
C LYS A 7 -13.15 30.22 8.98
N HIS A 8 -11.96 29.75 8.61
CA HIS A 8 -11.71 28.33 8.33
C HIS A 8 -11.96 27.43 9.54
N VAL A 9 -11.54 27.84 10.75
CA VAL A 9 -11.86 27.12 12.00
C VAL A 9 -13.37 27.01 12.19
N ALA A 10 -14.13 28.09 11.97
CA ALA A 10 -15.58 28.07 12.09
C ALA A 10 -16.26 27.18 11.03
N GLU A 11 -15.78 27.21 9.78
CA GLU A 11 -16.24 26.35 8.70
C GLU A 11 -16.01 24.86 9.04
N ARG A 12 -14.80 24.53 9.52
CA ARG A 12 -14.42 23.16 9.91
C ARG A 12 -15.17 22.67 11.14
N ALA A 13 -15.39 23.54 12.12
CA ALA A 13 -16.20 23.22 13.29
C ALA A 13 -17.66 22.94 12.93
N ALA A 14 -18.22 23.60 11.92
CA ALA A 14 -19.56 23.31 11.41
C ALA A 14 -19.66 21.93 10.72
N GLU A 15 -18.54 21.43 10.20
CA GLU A 15 -18.39 20.06 9.68
C GLU A 15 -18.04 19.03 10.78
N GLY A 16 -17.86 19.48 12.03
CA GLY A 16 -17.49 18.62 13.15
C GLY A 16 -16.03 18.18 13.17
N VAL A 17 -15.14 18.89 12.46
CA VAL A 17 -13.71 18.53 12.34
C VAL A 17 -12.78 19.66 12.76
N VAL A 18 -11.54 19.30 13.10
CA VAL A 18 -10.47 20.26 13.43
C VAL A 18 -10.00 21.01 12.17
N PRO A 19 -9.46 22.24 12.30
CA PRO A 19 -8.90 22.98 11.17
C PRO A 19 -7.77 22.20 10.50
N LYS A 20 -7.62 22.38 9.19
CA LYS A 20 -6.44 21.90 8.44
C LYS A 20 -5.15 22.50 9.02
N PRO A 21 -4.00 21.80 8.89
CA PRO A 21 -2.69 22.39 9.16
C PRO A 21 -2.46 23.66 8.33
N LEU A 22 -1.60 24.54 8.81
CA LEU A 22 -1.24 25.76 8.11
C LEU A 22 -0.41 25.46 6.86
N ASP A 23 -0.75 26.11 5.75
CA ASP A 23 0.07 26.11 4.54
C ASP A 23 1.24 27.10 4.63
N ALA A 24 2.15 27.08 3.64
CA ALA A 24 3.33 27.93 3.63
C ALA A 24 3.02 29.43 3.61
N GLU A 25 1.95 29.87 2.91
CA GLU A 25 1.55 31.28 2.85
C GLU A 25 1.00 31.74 4.21
N GLN A 26 0.19 30.89 4.84
CA GLN A 26 -0.33 31.13 6.19
C GLN A 26 0.81 31.17 7.21
N VAL A 27 1.80 30.29 7.13
CA VAL A 27 2.98 30.35 8.01
C VAL A 27 3.80 31.61 7.76
N ALA A 28 3.98 32.05 6.51
CA ALA A 28 4.63 33.34 6.23
C ALA A 28 3.86 34.51 6.85
N GLY A 29 2.53 34.51 6.77
CA GLY A 29 1.68 35.49 7.45
C GLY A 29 1.76 35.40 8.98
N LEU A 30 1.88 34.20 9.54
CA LEU A 30 2.07 33.97 10.98
C LEU A 30 3.43 34.52 11.45
N VAL A 31 4.49 34.36 10.66
CA VAL A 31 5.82 34.92 10.96
C VAL A 31 5.76 36.44 11.14
N GLU A 32 5.05 37.16 10.28
CA GLU A 32 4.90 38.63 10.42
C GLU A 32 4.10 39.01 11.69
N LEU A 33 3.08 38.21 12.04
CA LEU A 33 2.34 38.40 13.30
C LEU A 33 3.18 38.06 14.53
N LEU A 34 4.06 37.07 14.47
CA LEU A 34 4.97 36.74 15.56
C LEU A 34 6.02 37.84 15.78
N LYS A 35 6.43 38.56 14.74
CA LYS A 35 7.32 39.73 14.85
C LYS A 35 6.61 40.93 15.48
N ASN A 36 5.32 41.13 15.14
CA ASN A 36 4.51 42.25 15.62
C ASN A 36 3.12 41.76 16.11
N PRO A 37 3.03 41.13 17.30
CA PRO A 37 1.81 40.48 17.73
C PRO A 37 0.71 41.48 18.08
N PRO A 38 -0.52 41.30 17.59
CA PRO A 38 -1.67 42.03 18.09
C PRO A 38 -1.91 41.70 19.57
N LYS A 39 -2.29 42.71 20.35
CA LYS A 39 -2.56 42.56 21.79
C LYS A 39 -3.70 41.55 22.02
N GLY A 40 -3.46 40.56 22.89
CA GLY A 40 -4.43 39.52 23.24
C GLY A 40 -4.43 38.30 22.33
N GLU A 41 -3.59 38.27 21.29
CA GLU A 41 -3.46 37.15 20.36
C GLU A 41 -2.22 36.27 20.65
N GLU A 42 -1.43 36.61 21.66
CA GLU A 42 -0.10 36.05 21.89
C GLU A 42 -0.12 34.52 22.06
N ALA A 43 -1.05 34.01 22.87
CA ALA A 43 -1.21 32.57 23.10
C ALA A 43 -1.70 31.82 21.85
N VAL A 44 -2.58 32.44 21.05
CA VAL A 44 -3.08 31.84 19.80
C VAL A 44 -1.95 31.74 18.79
N LEU A 45 -1.14 32.79 18.62
CA LEU A 45 -0.02 32.78 17.69
C LEU A 45 1.03 31.72 18.05
N LEU A 46 1.30 31.54 19.36
CA LEU A 46 2.20 30.48 19.83
C LEU A 46 1.61 29.09 19.55
N ASP A 47 0.33 28.83 19.85
CA ASP A 47 -0.29 27.54 19.54
C ASP A 47 -0.25 27.21 18.05
N LEU A 48 -0.49 28.20 17.18
CA LEU A 48 -0.38 28.02 15.74
C LEU A 48 1.03 27.61 15.29
N LEU A 49 2.05 28.27 15.85
CA LEU A 49 3.45 27.96 15.55
C LEU A 49 3.86 26.58 16.07
N GLU A 50 3.39 26.23 17.27
CA GLU A 50 3.76 25.02 18.00
C GLU A 50 3.06 23.77 17.47
N ASN A 51 1.77 23.87 17.15
CA ASN A 51 0.88 22.70 17.02
C ASN A 51 0.11 22.62 15.70
N ARG A 52 0.22 23.61 14.81
CA ARG A 52 -0.58 23.66 13.56
C ARG A 52 0.23 23.65 12.28
N ILE A 53 1.53 23.45 12.34
CA ILE A 53 2.41 23.39 11.15
C ILE A 53 2.90 21.95 10.98
N PRO A 54 2.76 21.33 9.80
CA PRO A 54 3.31 20.01 9.53
C PRO A 54 4.82 19.93 9.83
N PRO A 55 5.35 18.76 10.27
CA PRO A 55 6.77 18.57 10.52
C PRO A 55 7.54 18.24 9.21
N GLY A 56 8.82 17.87 9.33
CA GLY A 56 9.56 17.28 8.23
C GLY A 56 9.95 18.27 7.14
N VAL A 57 9.79 17.85 5.88
CA VAL A 57 10.15 18.63 4.69
C VAL A 57 8.94 19.24 3.96
N ASP A 58 7.83 19.42 4.66
CA ASP A 58 6.69 20.19 4.15
C ASP A 58 7.08 21.66 3.86
N GLU A 59 6.43 22.27 2.88
CA GLU A 59 6.67 23.66 2.48
C GLU A 59 6.40 24.64 3.64
N ALA A 60 5.41 24.38 4.49
CA ALA A 60 5.14 25.18 5.67
C ALA A 60 6.21 24.98 6.76
N ALA A 61 6.74 23.75 6.88
CA ALA A 61 7.86 23.43 7.75
C ALA A 61 9.13 24.18 7.33
N TYR A 62 9.39 24.33 6.02
CA TYR A 62 10.51 25.12 5.50
C TYR A 62 10.46 26.58 6.00
N VAL A 63 9.30 27.23 5.88
CA VAL A 63 9.11 28.61 6.34
C VAL A 63 9.28 28.72 7.86
N LYS A 64 8.71 27.77 8.62
CA LYS A 64 8.87 27.68 10.08
C LYS A 64 10.34 27.55 10.48
N ALA A 65 11.06 26.58 9.90
CA ALA A 65 12.47 26.32 10.20
C ALA A 65 13.34 27.55 9.89
N GLY A 66 13.12 28.19 8.74
CA GLY A 66 13.84 29.41 8.35
C GLY A 66 13.63 30.56 9.34
N PHE A 67 12.38 30.81 9.75
CA PHE A 67 12.08 31.83 10.77
C PHE A 67 12.74 31.51 12.11
N LEU A 68 12.58 30.29 12.63
CA LEU A 68 13.16 29.90 13.91
C LEU A 68 14.68 29.99 13.89
N THR A 69 15.32 29.59 12.79
CA THR A 69 16.78 29.71 12.59
C THR A 69 17.24 31.17 12.60
N ALA A 70 16.51 32.07 11.94
CA ALA A 70 16.84 33.50 11.96
C ALA A 70 16.71 34.10 13.37
N VAL A 71 15.74 33.64 14.16
CA VAL A 71 15.58 34.03 15.57
C VAL A 71 16.75 33.52 16.41
N THR A 72 17.16 32.25 16.26
CA THR A 72 18.30 31.72 17.04
C THR A 72 19.61 32.45 16.71
N LYS A 73 19.81 32.89 15.47
CA LYS A 73 20.97 33.71 15.04
C LYS A 73 20.87 35.19 15.42
N GLY A 74 19.71 35.65 15.92
CA GLY A 74 19.48 37.05 16.25
C GLY A 74 19.33 37.97 15.03
N GLU A 75 19.18 37.41 13.83
CA GLU A 75 18.94 38.15 12.58
C GLU A 75 17.51 38.72 12.53
N VAL A 76 16.59 38.05 13.22
CA VAL A 76 15.19 38.44 13.38
C VAL A 76 14.83 38.38 14.85
N THR A 77 14.00 39.32 15.31
CA THR A 77 13.49 39.35 16.69
C THR A 77 11.98 39.16 16.73
N SER A 78 11.48 38.46 17.75
CA SER A 78 10.06 38.35 18.08
C SER A 78 9.87 38.63 19.58
N PRO A 79 8.85 39.40 19.99
CA PRO A 79 8.50 39.56 21.40
C PRO A 79 7.89 38.29 22.03
N LEU A 80 7.49 37.28 21.23
CA LEU A 80 6.89 36.04 21.70
C LEU A 80 7.83 34.84 21.66
N VAL A 81 8.84 34.87 20.78
CA VAL A 81 9.76 33.76 20.56
C VAL A 81 11.18 34.22 20.86
N SER A 82 11.72 33.80 22.01
CA SER A 82 13.13 34.02 22.35
C SER A 82 14.06 33.10 21.55
N ARG A 83 15.37 33.35 21.61
CA ARG A 83 16.38 32.48 20.98
C ARG A 83 16.29 31.05 21.50
N GLU A 84 16.14 30.90 22.82
CA GLU A 84 16.00 29.63 23.52
C GLU A 84 14.72 28.90 23.10
N LYS A 85 13.59 29.61 23.07
CA LYS A 85 12.31 29.03 22.62
C LYS A 85 12.39 28.61 21.15
N ALA A 86 13.03 29.40 20.29
CA ALA A 86 13.22 29.04 18.89
C ALA A 86 14.04 27.76 18.72
N ALA A 87 15.12 27.59 19.49
CA ALA A 87 15.91 26.36 19.52
C ALA A 87 15.08 25.15 20.00
N GLN A 88 14.25 25.32 21.03
CA GLN A 88 13.32 24.27 21.50
C GLN A 88 12.32 23.87 20.40
N LEU A 89 11.75 24.85 19.69
CA LEU A 89 10.77 24.60 18.63
C LEU A 89 11.37 23.98 17.38
N LEU A 90 12.64 24.24 17.07
CA LEU A 90 13.36 23.48 16.04
C LEU A 90 13.44 22.00 16.42
N GLY A 91 13.60 21.68 17.70
CA GLY A 91 13.63 20.30 18.21
C GLY A 91 12.31 19.53 18.07
N THR A 92 11.18 20.19 17.83
CA THR A 92 9.87 19.51 17.70
C THR A 92 9.43 19.25 16.26
N MET A 93 10.26 19.60 15.28
CA MET A 93 9.90 19.49 13.85
C MET A 93 10.15 18.10 13.24
N GLN A 94 10.40 17.09 14.08
CA GLN A 94 10.71 15.68 13.74
C GLN A 94 12.03 15.47 12.97
N GLY A 95 12.29 16.25 11.92
CA GLY A 95 13.48 16.14 11.08
C GLY A 95 13.39 17.01 9.81
N GLY A 96 14.44 16.99 8.99
CA GLY A 96 14.50 17.79 7.75
C GLY A 96 15.14 19.17 7.96
N TYR A 97 14.40 20.25 7.67
CA TYR A 97 14.95 21.62 7.62
C TYR A 97 15.45 22.16 8.97
N ASN A 98 15.07 21.52 10.08
CA ASN A 98 15.50 21.87 11.44
C ASN A 98 16.87 21.30 11.82
N ILE A 99 17.37 20.26 11.13
CA ILE A 99 18.56 19.52 11.54
C ILE A 99 19.83 20.36 11.47
N ALA A 100 20.16 20.90 10.31
CA ALA A 100 21.38 21.71 10.14
C ALA A 100 21.42 22.90 11.12
N PRO A 101 20.34 23.68 11.31
CA PRO A 101 20.28 24.68 12.37
C PRO A 101 20.58 24.13 13.77
N LEU A 102 20.01 23.00 14.18
CA LEU A 102 20.27 22.41 15.50
C LEU A 102 21.73 21.97 15.65
N VAL A 103 22.34 21.42 14.60
CA VAL A 103 23.76 21.03 14.58
C VAL A 103 24.68 22.24 14.69
N ASP A 104 24.35 23.36 14.03
CA ASP A 104 25.07 24.63 14.17
C ASP A 104 25.02 25.15 15.62
N LEU A 105 23.86 25.02 16.29
CA LEU A 105 23.66 25.50 17.66
C LEU A 105 24.51 24.77 18.71
N LEU A 106 25.15 23.65 18.38
CA LEU A 106 26.11 22.97 19.27
C LEU A 106 27.37 23.81 19.53
N GLU A 107 27.58 24.90 18.79
CA GLU A 107 28.71 25.85 18.96
C GLU A 107 28.31 27.15 19.68
N ASP A 108 27.03 27.34 20.00
CA ASP A 108 26.55 28.50 20.76
C ASP A 108 26.39 28.12 22.24
N ASP A 109 27.26 28.61 23.13
CA ASP A 109 27.27 28.24 24.55
C ASP A 109 25.90 28.39 25.27
N ALA A 110 25.08 29.35 24.85
CA ALA A 110 23.78 29.60 25.46
C ALA A 110 22.70 28.63 24.95
N LEU A 111 22.77 28.24 23.66
CA LEU A 111 21.77 27.42 23.00
C LEU A 111 22.15 25.93 22.90
N ALA A 112 23.44 25.61 23.01
CA ALA A 112 23.97 24.26 22.88
C ALA A 112 23.32 23.26 23.86
N PRO A 113 23.03 23.59 25.14
CA PRO A 113 22.29 22.67 26.02
C PRO A 113 20.90 22.29 25.48
N ILE A 114 20.21 23.23 24.83
CA ILE A 114 18.88 22.99 24.23
C ILE A 114 19.02 22.17 22.95
N ALA A 115 20.03 22.47 22.13
CA ALA A 115 20.32 21.73 20.91
C ALA A 115 20.72 20.27 21.21
N VAL A 116 21.47 20.03 22.29
CA VAL A 116 21.79 18.67 22.76
C VAL A 116 20.50 17.91 23.06
N GLU A 117 19.62 18.46 23.90
CA GLU A 117 18.34 17.83 24.27
C GLU A 117 17.49 17.49 23.03
N ALA A 118 17.41 18.43 22.08
CA ALA A 118 16.67 18.26 20.84
C ALA A 118 17.27 17.15 19.94
N LEU A 119 18.58 17.21 19.67
CA LEU A 119 19.25 16.24 18.79
C LEU A 119 19.28 14.85 19.41
N SER A 120 19.43 14.74 20.73
CA SER A 120 19.36 13.47 21.47
C SER A 120 18.06 12.69 21.23
N HIS A 121 16.96 13.37 20.94
CA HIS A 121 15.65 12.77 20.68
C HIS A 121 15.24 12.81 19.19
N THR A 122 16.09 13.33 18.32
CA THR A 122 15.83 13.43 16.88
C THR A 122 16.33 12.18 16.16
N LEU A 123 15.41 11.41 15.56
CA LEU A 123 15.76 10.14 14.91
C LEU A 123 16.17 10.31 13.44
N LEU A 124 15.56 11.27 12.74
CA LEU A 124 15.73 11.50 11.31
C LEU A 124 17.03 12.26 10.99
N MET A 125 18.15 11.81 11.56
CA MET A 125 19.48 12.39 11.35
C MET A 125 20.08 11.99 9.99
N PHE A 126 19.79 10.77 9.51
CA PHE A 126 20.35 10.22 8.27
C PHE A 126 21.86 10.51 8.13
N ASP A 127 22.28 11.24 7.09
CA ASP A 127 23.69 11.59 6.87
C ASP A 127 24.19 12.73 7.76
N ALA A 128 23.30 13.58 8.31
CA ALA A 128 23.68 14.63 9.26
C ALA A 128 24.17 14.06 10.60
N PHE A 129 24.04 12.74 10.82
CA PHE A 129 24.78 12.02 11.86
C PHE A 129 26.29 12.31 11.77
N TYR A 130 26.87 12.29 10.56
CA TYR A 130 28.31 12.49 10.37
C TYR A 130 28.75 13.92 10.69
N ASP A 131 27.87 14.92 10.51
CA ASP A 131 28.16 16.31 10.89
C ASP A 131 28.31 16.45 12.42
N VAL A 132 27.47 15.75 13.19
CA VAL A 132 27.56 15.72 14.66
C VAL A 132 28.80 14.91 15.09
N GLU A 133 29.05 13.79 14.42
CA GLU A 133 30.22 12.94 14.67
C GLU A 133 31.54 13.71 14.45
N GLU A 134 31.64 14.48 13.37
CA GLU A 134 32.81 15.31 13.05
C GLU A 134 33.06 16.33 14.15
N LYS A 135 32.04 17.07 14.59
CA LYS A 135 32.14 18.02 15.71
C LYS A 135 32.56 17.32 17.01
N ALA A 136 32.04 16.14 17.29
CA ALA A 136 32.41 15.36 18.47
C ALA A 136 33.88 14.93 18.44
N LYS A 137 34.36 14.43 17.28
CA LYS A 137 35.76 14.07 17.04
C LYS A 137 36.71 15.27 17.07
N ALA A 138 36.22 16.46 16.70
CA ALA A 138 36.94 17.73 16.81
C ALA A 138 37.00 18.28 18.25
N GLY A 139 36.36 17.63 19.22
CA GLY A 139 36.43 17.99 20.65
C GLY A 139 35.26 18.84 21.16
N ASN A 140 34.19 19.02 20.38
CA ASN A 140 32.99 19.70 20.88
C ASN A 140 32.27 18.82 21.92
N THR A 141 32.26 19.27 23.17
CA THR A 141 31.68 18.49 24.29
C THR A 141 30.16 18.35 24.23
N HIS A 142 29.45 19.25 23.55
CA HIS A 142 28.00 19.14 23.32
C HIS A 142 27.70 18.06 22.28
N ALA A 143 28.44 18.05 21.17
CA ALA A 143 28.31 17.00 20.15
C ALA A 143 28.64 15.60 20.72
N GLN A 144 29.65 15.50 21.59
CA GLN A 144 29.99 14.26 22.31
C GLN A 144 28.82 13.76 23.18
N LYS A 145 28.08 14.66 23.85
CA LYS A 145 26.88 14.30 24.63
C LYS A 145 25.77 13.75 23.74
N VAL A 146 25.54 14.35 22.57
CA VAL A 146 24.54 13.85 21.61
C VAL A 146 24.92 12.44 21.14
N MET A 147 26.18 12.22 20.74
CA MET A 147 26.66 10.90 20.32
C MET A 147 26.50 9.86 21.44
N GLN A 148 26.81 10.22 22.68
CA GLN A 148 26.65 9.33 23.83
C GLN A 148 25.17 9.02 24.10
N SER A 149 24.30 10.02 24.07
CA SER A 149 22.86 9.89 24.26
C SER A 149 22.21 8.94 23.23
N TRP A 150 22.60 9.05 21.96
CA TRP A 150 22.17 8.10 20.93
C TRP A 150 22.70 6.69 21.19
N ALA A 151 23.96 6.57 21.58
CA ALA A 151 24.59 5.28 21.88
C ALA A 151 23.96 4.57 23.09
N ASP A 152 23.45 5.33 24.06
CA ASP A 152 22.74 4.87 25.25
C ASP A 152 21.23 4.72 25.02
N ALA A 153 20.75 4.97 23.79
CA ALA A 153 19.36 4.89 23.39
C ALA A 153 18.40 5.71 24.27
N GLU A 154 18.83 6.89 24.72
CA GLU A 154 17.99 7.76 25.58
C GLU A 154 16.67 8.14 24.90
N TRP A 155 16.67 8.34 23.57
CA TRP A 155 15.48 8.59 22.76
C TRP A 155 14.37 7.53 22.92
N PHE A 156 14.76 6.30 23.22
CA PHE A 156 13.88 5.15 23.41
C PHE A 156 13.56 4.95 24.89
N LEU A 157 14.58 5.02 25.75
CA LEU A 157 14.45 4.79 27.18
C LEU A 157 13.67 5.89 27.91
N SER A 158 13.63 7.11 27.38
CA SER A 158 12.82 8.21 27.92
C SER A 158 11.32 8.05 27.63
N LYS A 159 10.94 7.22 26.65
CA LYS A 159 9.54 6.93 26.34
C LYS A 159 8.94 5.93 27.35
N PRO A 160 7.64 6.06 27.71
CA PRO A 160 6.96 5.11 28.57
C PRO A 160 7.00 3.69 28.00
N GLU A 161 7.24 2.71 28.86
CA GLU A 161 7.11 1.30 28.49
C GLU A 161 5.65 0.93 28.27
N LEU A 162 5.41 -0.06 27.41
CA LEU A 162 4.09 -0.68 27.26
C LEU A 162 3.65 -1.24 28.62
N GLU A 163 2.47 -0.83 29.08
CA GLU A 163 1.94 -1.24 30.37
C GLU A 163 1.73 -2.76 30.44
N LYS A 164 1.97 -3.34 31.62
CA LYS A 164 1.77 -4.79 31.83
C LYS A 164 0.30 -5.21 31.79
N LYS A 165 -0.61 -4.26 32.05
CA LYS A 165 -2.05 -4.44 32.03
C LYS A 165 -2.67 -3.17 31.46
N ILE A 166 -3.47 -3.33 30.42
CA ILE A 166 -4.12 -2.23 29.71
C ILE A 166 -5.63 -2.46 29.78
N THR A 167 -6.37 -1.51 30.35
CA THR A 167 -7.84 -1.59 30.44
C THR A 167 -8.48 -0.87 29.24
N LEU A 168 -9.26 -1.60 28.47
CA LEU A 168 -9.84 -1.14 27.19
C LEU A 168 -11.36 -1.35 27.15
N THR A 169 -12.07 -0.50 26.41
CA THR A 169 -13.49 -0.69 26.07
C THR A 169 -13.61 -1.20 24.64
N VAL A 170 -14.31 -2.32 24.46
CA VAL A 170 -14.46 -3.01 23.18
C VAL A 170 -15.40 -2.25 22.24
N PHE A 171 -14.92 -1.93 21.03
CA PHE A 171 -15.73 -1.56 19.87
C PHE A 171 -15.75 -2.75 18.90
N LYS A 172 -16.77 -3.61 19.00
CA LYS A 172 -16.87 -4.85 18.21
C LYS A 172 -17.59 -4.62 16.89
N VAL A 173 -16.97 -5.00 15.78
CA VAL A 173 -17.59 -5.11 14.45
C VAL A 173 -17.65 -6.58 14.06
N THR A 174 -18.86 -7.15 14.00
CA THR A 174 -19.06 -8.57 13.67
C THR A 174 -18.82 -8.84 12.18
N GLY A 175 -18.34 -10.06 11.89
CA GLY A 175 -17.98 -10.52 10.56
C GLY A 175 -16.63 -9.97 10.08
N GLU A 176 -16.55 -9.73 8.78
CA GLU A 176 -15.33 -9.20 8.12
C GLU A 176 -15.38 -7.67 8.02
N THR A 177 -14.40 -7.00 8.60
CA THR A 177 -14.09 -5.58 8.33
C THR A 177 -13.14 -5.49 7.14
N ASN A 178 -13.67 -5.08 5.99
CA ASN A 178 -12.85 -4.71 4.84
C ASN A 178 -12.32 -3.29 5.03
N THR A 179 -11.15 -2.98 4.45
CA THR A 179 -10.63 -1.61 4.47
C THR A 179 -11.51 -0.59 3.74
N ASP A 180 -12.39 -1.02 2.83
CA ASP A 180 -13.44 -0.16 2.24
C ASP A 180 -14.54 0.20 3.25
N ASP A 181 -14.82 -0.64 4.25
CA ASP A 181 -15.75 -0.29 5.35
C ASP A 181 -15.19 0.83 6.21
N LEU A 182 -13.87 0.84 6.44
CA LEU A 182 -13.16 1.83 7.24
C LEU A 182 -12.82 3.12 6.48
N SER A 183 -12.66 3.01 5.17
CA SER A 183 -12.24 4.09 4.28
C SER A 183 -12.89 3.88 2.90
N PRO A 184 -14.16 4.29 2.71
CA PRO A 184 -14.90 3.96 1.50
C PRO A 184 -14.30 4.54 0.22
N ALA A 185 -14.43 3.81 -0.89
CA ALA A 185 -13.88 4.24 -2.19
C ALA A 185 -14.37 5.63 -2.66
N PRO A 186 -15.66 6.02 -2.53
CA PRO A 186 -16.15 7.33 -2.97
C PRO A 186 -15.50 8.53 -2.25
N ASP A 187 -14.93 8.29 -1.06
CA ASP A 187 -14.29 9.27 -0.19
C ASP A 187 -12.76 9.29 -0.35
N ALA A 188 -12.20 8.57 -1.33
CA ALA A 188 -10.75 8.48 -1.54
C ALA A 188 -10.07 9.85 -1.71
N TRP A 189 -10.80 10.84 -2.23
CA TRP A 189 -10.35 12.21 -2.44
C TRP A 189 -9.98 12.95 -1.13
N SER A 190 -10.59 12.58 0.00
CA SER A 190 -10.37 13.26 1.29
C SER A 190 -9.30 12.58 2.16
N ARG A 191 -8.71 11.45 1.72
CA ARG A 191 -7.75 10.65 2.51
C ARG A 191 -6.58 11.43 3.13
N PRO A 192 -5.97 12.45 2.47
CA PRO A 192 -4.92 13.26 3.09
C PRO A 192 -5.42 14.14 4.24
N ASP A 193 -6.72 14.46 4.26
CA ASP A 193 -7.37 15.20 5.35
C ASP A 193 -7.98 14.21 6.35
N ILE A 194 -7.12 13.63 7.19
CA ILE A 194 -7.47 12.54 8.12
C ILE A 194 -8.75 12.84 8.93
N PRO A 195 -8.93 14.02 9.56
CA PRO A 195 -10.14 14.30 10.33
C PRO A 195 -11.44 14.27 9.50
N VAL A 196 -11.40 14.79 8.27
CA VAL A 196 -12.56 14.74 7.35
C VAL A 196 -12.82 13.31 6.89
N HIS A 197 -11.76 12.61 6.50
CA HIS A 197 -11.89 11.25 6.00
C HIS A 197 -12.42 10.29 7.07
N ALA A 198 -12.04 10.50 8.33
CA ALA A 198 -12.50 9.69 9.46
C ALA A 198 -14.03 9.74 9.63
N LEU A 199 -14.70 10.83 9.25
CA LEU A 199 -16.16 10.90 9.28
C LEU A 199 -16.83 9.80 8.44
N ALA A 200 -16.17 9.32 7.37
CA ALA A 200 -16.70 8.30 6.48
C ALA A 200 -16.50 6.85 6.98
N MET A 201 -15.76 6.65 8.06
CA MET A 201 -15.47 5.32 8.61
C MET A 201 -16.78 4.64 9.08
N LEU A 202 -17.06 3.44 8.57
CA LEU A 202 -18.27 2.67 8.88
C LEU A 202 -19.57 3.46 8.66
N LYS A 203 -19.61 4.34 7.65
CA LYS A 203 -20.80 5.14 7.33
C LYS A 203 -21.97 4.32 6.78
N ASN A 204 -21.72 3.10 6.30
CA ASN A 204 -22.77 2.19 5.84
C ASN A 204 -23.22 1.32 7.01
N GLU A 205 -24.55 1.18 7.19
CA GLU A 205 -25.13 0.38 8.27
C GLU A 205 -24.65 -1.07 8.22
N ARG A 206 -24.36 -1.62 9.40
CA ARG A 206 -23.97 -3.01 9.62
C ARG A 206 -24.51 -3.48 10.97
N ASP A 207 -24.55 -4.80 11.18
CA ASP A 207 -24.98 -5.34 12.47
C ASP A 207 -24.13 -4.78 13.63
N GLY A 208 -24.78 -4.29 14.68
CA GLY A 208 -24.15 -3.64 15.84
C GLY A 208 -23.57 -2.23 15.59
N ILE A 209 -23.62 -1.70 14.36
CA ILE A 209 -23.05 -0.40 14.00
C ILE A 209 -24.13 0.54 13.47
N THR A 210 -24.30 1.67 14.15
CA THR A 210 -25.31 2.68 13.81
C THR A 210 -24.63 3.97 13.38
N PRO A 211 -24.51 4.24 12.07
CA PRO A 211 -23.94 5.49 11.57
C PRO A 211 -24.80 6.69 11.98
N ASP A 212 -24.17 7.83 12.29
CA ASP A 212 -24.87 9.06 12.63
C ASP A 212 -25.67 9.61 11.44
N GLN A 213 -25.15 9.41 10.21
CA GLN A 213 -25.85 9.69 8.96
C GLN A 213 -25.54 8.58 7.94
N PRO A 214 -26.41 7.57 7.78
CA PRO A 214 -26.17 6.44 6.89
C PRO A 214 -25.75 6.86 5.47
N GLY A 215 -24.64 6.30 5.00
CA GLY A 215 -24.01 6.59 3.70
C GLY A 215 -23.11 7.84 3.68
N SER A 216 -23.08 8.63 4.75
CA SER A 216 -22.35 9.91 4.83
C SER A 216 -21.41 9.98 6.03
N ILE A 217 -21.93 9.82 7.25
CA ILE A 217 -21.19 9.93 8.52
C ILE A 217 -21.32 8.64 9.31
N GLY A 218 -20.19 8.12 9.76
CA GLY A 218 -20.01 6.94 10.61
C GLY A 218 -20.60 7.05 12.02
N PRO A 219 -20.35 6.05 12.86
CA PRO A 219 -20.97 5.90 14.18
C PRO A 219 -20.26 6.75 15.26
N ILE A 220 -20.12 8.06 15.03
CA ILE A 220 -19.36 8.96 15.92
C ILE A 220 -20.04 9.06 17.29
N ALA A 221 -21.37 9.21 17.34
CA ALA A 221 -22.10 9.25 18.60
C ALA A 221 -21.92 7.96 19.41
N GLN A 222 -21.94 6.79 18.74
CA GLN A 222 -21.72 5.49 19.38
C GLN A 222 -20.29 5.37 19.94
N ILE A 223 -19.28 5.82 19.18
CA ILE A 223 -17.87 5.86 19.63
C ILE A 223 -17.71 6.76 20.86
N GLU A 224 -18.27 7.98 20.82
CA GLU A 224 -18.19 8.92 21.94
C GLU A 224 -18.96 8.43 23.18
N ASP A 225 -20.08 7.75 23.00
CA ASP A 225 -20.82 7.10 24.10
C ASP A 225 -20.00 6.01 24.79
N LEU A 226 -19.21 5.23 24.04
CA LEU A 226 -18.31 4.24 24.61
C LEU A 226 -17.14 4.88 25.34
N LYS A 227 -16.57 5.98 24.82
CA LYS A 227 -15.48 6.73 25.47
C LYS A 227 -15.88 7.28 26.85
N LYS A 228 -17.16 7.56 27.09
CA LYS A 228 -17.67 8.01 28.41
C LYS A 228 -17.41 7.00 29.54
N LYS A 229 -17.08 5.75 29.22
CA LYS A 229 -16.64 4.74 30.21
C LYS A 229 -15.26 5.03 30.80
N GLY A 230 -14.49 5.96 30.23
CA GLY A 230 -13.22 6.43 30.79
C GLY A 230 -12.02 5.54 30.48
N HIS A 231 -12.13 4.67 29.48
CA HIS A 231 -11.05 3.81 28.98
C HIS A 231 -10.81 4.05 27.50
N GLN A 232 -9.59 3.82 27.02
CA GLN A 232 -9.29 3.84 25.59
C GLN A 232 -10.09 2.75 24.87
N LEU A 233 -10.51 3.01 23.64
CA LEU A 233 -11.23 2.04 22.84
C LEU A 233 -10.26 1.06 22.17
N VAL A 234 -10.74 -0.17 21.94
CA VAL A 234 -10.07 -1.17 21.13
C VAL A 234 -10.99 -1.60 19.99
N TYR A 235 -10.48 -1.57 18.76
CA TYR A 235 -11.22 -2.09 17.61
C TYR A 235 -11.17 -3.62 17.64
N VAL A 236 -12.32 -4.28 17.59
CA VAL A 236 -12.40 -5.74 17.64
C VAL A 236 -13.22 -6.25 16.45
N GLY A 237 -12.75 -7.28 15.76
CA GLY A 237 -13.52 -7.91 14.67
C GLY A 237 -13.13 -9.36 14.41
N ASP A 238 -14.00 -10.12 13.75
CA ASP A 238 -13.74 -11.56 13.53
C ASP A 238 -12.65 -11.73 12.44
N VAL A 239 -12.74 -10.96 11.35
CA VAL A 239 -11.68 -10.78 10.35
C VAL A 239 -11.48 -9.29 10.11
N VAL A 240 -10.24 -8.78 10.19
CA VAL A 240 -9.96 -7.33 10.14
C VAL A 240 -8.95 -6.98 9.06
N GLY A 241 -9.25 -5.94 8.29
CA GLY A 241 -8.28 -5.25 7.43
C GLY A 241 -8.07 -5.88 6.05
N THR A 242 -8.99 -6.71 5.57
CA THR A 242 -8.89 -7.32 4.24
C THR A 242 -9.01 -6.28 3.11
N GLY A 243 -8.54 -6.67 1.91
CA GLY A 243 -8.68 -5.90 0.68
C GLY A 243 -7.53 -4.92 0.43
N SER A 244 -7.83 -3.62 0.42
CA SER A 244 -6.93 -2.57 -0.06
C SER A 244 -5.85 -2.22 0.97
N SER A 245 -4.66 -1.84 0.50
CA SER A 245 -3.56 -1.33 1.34
C SER A 245 -3.73 0.11 1.81
N ARG A 246 -4.94 0.68 1.70
CA ARG A 246 -5.17 2.11 1.95
C ARG A 246 -4.90 2.46 3.42
N LYS A 247 -3.81 3.21 3.68
CA LYS A 247 -3.44 3.66 5.03
C LYS A 247 -4.54 4.50 5.71
N SER A 248 -5.42 5.11 4.92
CA SER A 248 -6.58 5.85 5.40
C SER A 248 -7.52 5.02 6.29
N ALA A 249 -7.61 3.70 6.10
CA ALA A 249 -8.38 2.83 7.00
C ALA A 249 -7.80 2.85 8.43
N THR A 250 -6.48 2.65 8.56
CA THR A 250 -5.76 2.79 9.83
C THR A 250 -5.85 4.21 10.37
N ASN A 251 -5.64 5.23 9.53
CA ASN A 251 -5.72 6.63 9.97
C ASN A 251 -7.10 6.96 10.58
N SER A 252 -8.20 6.49 10.00
CA SER A 252 -9.54 6.71 10.55
C SER A 252 -9.75 6.02 11.90
N VAL A 253 -9.31 4.75 12.04
CA VAL A 253 -9.40 4.02 13.31
C VAL A 253 -8.59 4.75 14.39
N LEU A 254 -7.34 5.11 14.09
CA LEU A 254 -6.45 5.80 15.02
C LEU A 254 -6.89 7.23 15.31
N TRP A 255 -7.58 7.89 14.38
CA TRP A 255 -8.18 9.20 14.65
C TRP A 255 -9.14 9.13 15.83
N PHE A 256 -9.98 8.09 15.89
CA PHE A 256 -10.95 7.94 16.96
C PHE A 256 -10.41 7.23 18.21
N MET A 257 -9.44 6.32 18.06
CA MET A 257 -9.04 5.37 19.11
C MET A 257 -7.55 5.45 19.51
N GLY A 258 -6.73 6.17 18.76
CA GLY A 258 -5.32 6.41 19.05
C GLY A 258 -5.07 7.70 19.83
N ASP A 259 -3.79 8.06 19.90
CA ASP A 259 -3.25 9.14 20.72
C ASP A 259 -2.70 10.28 19.84
N ASP A 260 -2.81 11.51 20.34
CA ASP A 260 -2.25 12.67 19.66
C ASP A 260 -0.71 12.60 19.64
N ILE A 261 -0.12 12.95 18.49
CA ILE A 261 1.33 13.04 18.36
C ILE A 261 1.75 14.48 18.68
N PRO A 262 2.62 14.73 19.67
CA PRO A 262 3.04 16.08 20.04
C PRO A 262 3.58 16.87 18.84
N ASN A 263 3.11 18.12 18.69
CA ASN A 263 3.51 19.05 17.64
C ASN A 263 3.25 18.62 16.18
N VAL A 264 2.54 17.49 15.97
CA VAL A 264 2.16 17.01 14.63
C VAL A 264 0.65 17.16 14.46
N PRO A 265 0.17 18.13 13.65
CA PRO A 265 -1.26 18.37 13.52
C PRO A 265 -1.97 17.24 12.76
N ASN A 266 -3.16 16.90 13.23
CA ASN A 266 -4.16 16.10 12.52
C ASN A 266 -3.71 14.68 12.15
N LYS A 267 -2.75 14.12 12.87
CA LYS A 267 -2.33 12.72 12.78
C LYS A 267 -2.27 12.14 14.20
N ARG A 268 -2.66 10.87 14.32
CA ARG A 268 -2.63 10.10 15.58
C ARG A 268 -1.85 8.80 15.37
N ALA A 269 -1.28 8.29 16.45
CA ALA A 269 -0.53 7.03 16.53
C ALA A 269 -1.09 6.19 17.69
N GLY A 270 -0.49 5.03 17.97
CA GLY A 270 -0.90 4.21 19.11
C GLY A 270 -2.21 3.46 18.88
N GLY A 271 -2.92 3.14 19.96
CA GLY A 271 -4.18 2.38 19.92
C GLY A 271 -4.01 0.87 19.77
N TYR A 272 -5.14 0.16 19.79
CA TYR A 272 -5.19 -1.30 19.89
C TYR A 272 -6.19 -1.91 18.91
N VAL A 273 -5.84 -3.06 18.32
CA VAL A 273 -6.73 -3.84 17.45
C VAL A 273 -6.65 -5.31 17.80
N LEU A 274 -7.79 -5.93 18.04
CA LEU A 274 -7.92 -7.38 18.25
C LEU A 274 -8.70 -7.99 17.09
N GLY A 275 -8.17 -9.04 16.48
CA GLY A 275 -8.83 -9.75 15.39
C GLY A 275 -8.78 -11.25 15.59
N GLY A 276 -9.85 -11.97 15.26
CA GLY A 276 -9.75 -13.43 15.09
C GLY A 276 -8.73 -13.77 13.99
N LYS A 277 -8.75 -12.97 12.92
CA LYS A 277 -7.73 -12.91 11.88
C LYS A 277 -7.48 -11.46 11.46
N ILE A 278 -6.22 -11.06 11.27
CA ILE A 278 -5.85 -9.73 10.77
C ILE A 278 -5.09 -9.91 9.45
N ALA A 279 -5.52 -9.23 8.39
CA ALA A 279 -4.84 -9.28 7.11
C ALA A 279 -3.42 -8.68 7.22
N PRO A 280 -2.39 -9.28 6.58
CA PRO A 280 -0.98 -8.95 6.83
C PRO A 280 -0.62 -7.49 6.52
N ILE A 281 -1.18 -6.92 5.44
CA ILE A 281 -0.92 -5.52 5.08
C ILE A 281 -1.47 -4.57 6.16
N PHE A 282 -2.67 -4.86 6.67
CA PHE A 282 -3.28 -4.06 7.72
C PHE A 282 -2.53 -4.21 9.04
N PHE A 283 -2.13 -5.43 9.40
CA PHE A 283 -1.27 -5.70 10.55
C PHE A 283 0.01 -4.83 10.51
N ASN A 284 0.75 -4.89 9.41
CA ASN A 284 1.93 -4.06 9.17
C ASN A 284 1.62 -2.55 9.28
N THR A 285 0.50 -2.10 8.71
CA THR A 285 0.14 -0.68 8.74
C THR A 285 -0.19 -0.20 10.16
N MET A 286 -0.77 -1.06 11.00
CA MET A 286 -1.06 -0.76 12.40
C MET A 286 0.23 -0.69 13.24
N GLU A 287 1.13 -1.68 13.14
CA GLU A 287 2.40 -1.68 13.89
C GLU A 287 3.34 -0.54 13.44
N ASP A 288 3.37 -0.22 12.14
CA ASP A 288 4.13 0.92 11.61
C ASP A 288 3.64 2.26 12.17
N ALA A 289 2.36 2.35 12.55
CA ALA A 289 1.73 3.53 13.14
C ALA A 289 1.75 3.56 14.68
N GLY A 290 2.46 2.63 15.31
CA GLY A 290 2.60 2.54 16.78
C GLY A 290 1.45 1.87 17.50
N ALA A 291 0.48 1.32 16.78
CA ALA A 291 -0.60 0.54 17.37
C ALA A 291 -0.12 -0.87 17.74
N LEU A 292 -0.87 -1.54 18.62
CA LEU A 292 -0.66 -2.95 18.95
C LEU A 292 -1.75 -3.84 18.32
N PRO A 293 -1.49 -4.45 17.14
CA PRO A 293 -2.37 -5.45 16.55
C PRO A 293 -2.13 -6.84 17.17
N ILE A 294 -3.20 -7.54 17.55
CA ILE A 294 -3.14 -8.87 18.17
C ILE A 294 -4.16 -9.80 17.50
N GLU A 295 -3.69 -10.95 16.99
CA GLU A 295 -4.57 -12.05 16.60
C GLU A 295 -4.95 -12.86 17.86
N VAL A 296 -6.24 -12.93 18.19
CA VAL A 296 -6.76 -13.58 19.39
C VAL A 296 -8.21 -14.02 19.16
N ASP A 297 -8.69 -15.05 19.86
CA ASP A 297 -10.12 -15.39 19.82
C ASP A 297 -10.97 -14.23 20.37
N VAL A 298 -11.84 -13.69 19.51
CA VAL A 298 -12.72 -12.55 19.81
C VAL A 298 -14.17 -12.98 20.03
N SER A 299 -14.47 -14.28 20.07
CA SER A 299 -15.84 -14.81 20.16
C SER A 299 -16.57 -14.39 21.44
N LYS A 300 -15.83 -14.20 22.54
CA LYS A 300 -16.36 -13.76 23.85
C LYS A 300 -16.28 -12.25 24.08
N LEU A 301 -15.83 -11.48 23.09
CA LEU A 301 -15.67 -10.03 23.19
C LEU A 301 -16.84 -9.33 22.49
N ASN A 302 -17.66 -8.62 23.26
CA ASN A 302 -18.88 -7.95 22.79
C ASN A 302 -18.74 -6.43 22.85
N MET A 303 -19.58 -5.74 22.07
CA MET A 303 -19.64 -4.28 22.04
C MET A 303 -19.85 -3.71 23.46
N GLY A 304 -18.91 -2.86 23.89
CA GLY A 304 -18.95 -2.19 25.18
C GLY A 304 -18.42 -3.00 26.36
N ASP A 305 -17.94 -4.22 26.18
CA ASP A 305 -17.23 -4.94 27.24
C ASP A 305 -16.00 -4.14 27.68
N VAL A 306 -15.70 -4.18 28.98
CA VAL A 306 -14.45 -3.63 29.53
C VAL A 306 -13.53 -4.80 29.83
N ILE A 307 -12.35 -4.79 29.21
CA ILE A 307 -11.39 -5.88 29.26
C ILE A 307 -10.04 -5.40 29.75
N ASP A 308 -9.28 -6.29 30.37
CA ASP A 308 -7.87 -6.11 30.67
C ASP A 308 -7.04 -6.97 29.69
N VAL A 309 -6.16 -6.33 28.93
CA VAL A 309 -5.18 -7.00 28.07
C VAL A 309 -3.84 -7.02 28.79
N TYR A 310 -3.19 -8.18 28.84
CA TYR A 310 -1.88 -8.36 29.45
C TYR A 310 -0.86 -8.76 28.37
N PRO A 311 -0.19 -7.80 27.70
CA PRO A 311 0.65 -8.07 26.52
C PRO A 311 1.79 -9.06 26.80
N TYR A 312 2.38 -9.00 27.99
CA TYR A 312 3.51 -9.85 28.40
C TYR A 312 3.08 -11.23 28.91
N GLU A 313 1.82 -11.38 29.30
CA GLU A 313 1.27 -12.67 29.78
C GLU A 313 0.47 -13.40 28.69
N GLY A 314 0.15 -12.71 27.58
CA GLY A 314 -0.56 -13.31 26.45
C GLY A 314 -2.02 -13.66 26.77
N LYS A 315 -2.74 -12.79 27.50
CA LYS A 315 -4.14 -13.05 27.86
C LYS A 315 -5.03 -11.81 27.86
N VAL A 316 -6.31 -12.04 27.62
CA VAL A 316 -7.41 -11.07 27.72
C VAL A 316 -8.36 -11.53 28.82
N CYS A 317 -8.65 -10.65 29.78
CA CYS A 317 -9.54 -10.94 30.89
C CYS A 317 -10.72 -9.96 30.92
N ASN A 318 -11.86 -10.39 31.46
CA ASN A 318 -12.93 -9.47 31.83
C ASN A 318 -12.47 -8.59 33.00
N ASN A 319 -12.57 -7.27 32.87
CA ASN A 319 -12.06 -6.33 33.87
C ASN A 319 -12.80 -6.43 35.22
N ALA A 320 -14.10 -6.75 35.22
CA ALA A 320 -14.91 -6.79 36.44
C ALA A 320 -14.80 -8.14 37.18
N THR A 321 -14.70 -9.26 36.45
CA THR A 321 -14.69 -10.60 37.05
C THR A 321 -13.30 -11.20 37.18
N GLY A 322 -12.33 -10.73 36.39
CA GLY A 322 -10.99 -11.33 36.28
C GLY A 322 -10.97 -12.65 35.50
N GLU A 323 -12.08 -13.07 34.90
CA GLU A 323 -12.16 -14.29 34.08
C GLU A 323 -11.32 -14.14 32.81
N THR A 324 -10.46 -15.13 32.51
CA THR A 324 -9.76 -15.20 31.22
C THR A 324 -10.75 -15.49 30.10
N LEU A 325 -10.87 -14.54 29.18
CA LEU A 325 -11.74 -14.63 28.01
C LEU A 325 -11.04 -15.36 26.86
N ALA A 326 -9.76 -15.03 26.63
CA ALA A 326 -8.91 -15.59 25.59
C ALA A 326 -7.42 -15.50 25.94
N GLU A 327 -6.61 -16.34 25.29
CA GLU A 327 -5.15 -16.33 25.35
C GLU A 327 -4.58 -16.07 23.94
N PHE A 328 -3.39 -15.46 23.86
CA PHE A 328 -2.73 -15.11 22.61
C PHE A 328 -1.21 -15.15 22.75
N GLY A 329 -0.53 -15.29 21.62
CA GLY A 329 0.89 -14.98 21.47
C GLY A 329 1.07 -13.73 20.61
N LEU A 330 2.00 -12.85 20.96
CA LEU A 330 2.41 -11.80 20.05
C LEU A 330 3.12 -12.43 18.85
N LYS A 331 2.95 -11.84 17.66
CA LYS A 331 3.64 -12.29 16.44
C LYS A 331 5.17 -12.30 16.63
N THR A 332 5.67 -11.29 17.34
CA THR A 332 7.06 -11.15 17.76
C THR A 332 7.14 -10.30 19.03
N ASP A 333 8.10 -10.59 19.90
CA ASP A 333 8.37 -9.78 21.09
C ASP A 333 8.83 -8.36 20.74
N VAL A 334 9.34 -8.15 19.51
CA VAL A 334 9.79 -6.84 19.03
C VAL A 334 8.62 -5.84 18.96
N LEU A 335 7.37 -6.30 18.80
CA LEU A 335 6.17 -5.44 18.86
C LEU A 335 6.12 -4.56 20.12
N ILE A 336 6.66 -5.05 21.25
CA ILE A 336 6.70 -4.29 22.51
C ILE A 336 7.58 -3.04 22.35
N ASP A 337 8.73 -3.18 21.70
CA ASP A 337 9.64 -2.07 21.43
C ASP A 337 9.06 -1.15 20.35
N GLU A 338 8.35 -1.69 19.37
CA GLU A 338 7.71 -0.90 18.31
C GLU A 338 6.67 0.06 18.89
N VAL A 339 5.79 -0.44 19.77
CA VAL A 339 4.79 0.39 20.44
C VAL A 339 5.47 1.48 21.29
N ARG A 340 6.51 1.12 22.08
CA ARG A 340 7.27 2.10 22.88
C ARG A 340 7.92 3.17 22.01
N ALA A 341 8.47 2.80 20.86
CA ALA A 341 9.08 3.73 19.92
C ALA A 341 8.07 4.66 19.23
N GLY A 342 6.77 4.35 19.29
CA GLY A 342 5.71 5.05 18.55
C GLY A 342 5.51 4.52 17.14
N GLY A 343 5.98 3.30 16.87
CA GLY A 343 5.86 2.58 15.59
C GLY A 343 7.12 1.82 15.22
N ARG A 344 6.95 0.79 14.38
CA ARG A 344 8.05 0.02 13.83
C ARG A 344 9.04 0.85 13.01
N ILE A 345 8.54 1.80 12.20
CA ILE A 345 9.40 2.68 11.39
C ILE A 345 10.30 3.56 12.28
N PRO A 346 9.77 4.32 13.27
CA PRO A 346 10.61 5.02 14.25
C PRO A 346 11.61 4.11 14.97
N LEU A 347 11.22 2.89 15.35
CA LEU A 347 12.11 1.94 16.01
C LEU A 347 13.32 1.59 15.13
N ILE A 348 13.10 1.25 13.86
CA ILE A 348 14.17 0.86 12.94
C ILE A 348 15.15 2.02 12.75
N ILE A 349 14.64 3.22 12.51
CA ILE A 349 15.48 4.41 12.32
C ILE A 349 16.29 4.71 13.58
N GLY A 350 15.64 4.74 14.74
CA GLY A 350 16.29 5.05 16.01
C GLY A 350 17.28 3.97 16.45
N ARG A 351 16.98 2.69 16.23
CA ARG A 351 17.90 1.57 16.50
C ARG A 351 19.14 1.69 15.61
N GLY A 352 18.97 1.94 14.32
CA GLY A 352 20.08 2.16 13.40
C GLY A 352 20.94 3.38 13.78
N LEU A 353 20.33 4.46 14.25
CA LEU A 353 21.03 5.63 14.78
C LEU A 353 21.88 5.27 16.02
N THR A 354 21.29 4.53 16.96
CA THR A 354 22.01 4.02 18.14
C THR A 354 23.18 3.14 17.73
N ASP A 355 22.99 2.19 16.81
CA ASP A 355 24.06 1.28 16.38
C ASP A 355 25.21 2.03 15.69
N LYS A 356 24.92 3.00 14.82
CA LYS A 356 25.93 3.87 14.22
C LYS A 356 26.72 4.66 15.27
N ALA A 357 26.03 5.24 16.26
CA ALA A 357 26.67 5.98 17.34
C ALA A 357 27.60 5.08 18.19
N ARG A 358 27.14 3.88 18.55
CA ARG A 358 27.93 2.90 19.30
C ARG A 358 29.16 2.46 18.53
N GLN A 359 29.02 2.18 17.23
CA GLN A 359 30.15 1.83 16.37
C GLN A 359 31.18 2.96 16.31
N SER A 360 30.74 4.21 16.13
CA SER A 360 31.61 5.39 16.12
C SER A 360 32.40 5.55 17.43
N LEU A 361 31.74 5.29 18.57
CA LEU A 361 32.34 5.36 19.90
C LEU A 361 33.17 4.11 20.29
N GLY A 362 33.24 3.10 19.43
CA GLY A 362 33.95 1.85 19.70
C GLY A 362 33.30 0.99 20.79
N LEU A 363 31.97 1.09 20.95
CA LEU A 363 31.17 0.31 21.88
C LEU A 363 30.63 -0.96 21.21
N GLU A 364 30.40 -2.00 22.01
CA GLU A 364 29.72 -3.24 21.58
C GLU A 364 28.27 -2.97 21.16
N SER A 365 27.67 -3.87 20.37
CA SER A 365 26.24 -3.78 20.01
C SER A 365 25.33 -3.66 21.24
N SER A 366 24.24 -2.90 21.09
CA SER A 366 23.30 -2.66 22.20
C SER A 366 22.56 -3.94 22.64
N ASP A 367 22.30 -4.05 23.94
CA ASP A 367 21.43 -5.06 24.55
C ASP A 367 20.08 -4.46 25.02
N ILE A 368 19.84 -3.18 24.74
CA ILE A 368 18.63 -2.44 25.15
C ILE A 368 17.39 -2.92 24.38
N PHE A 369 17.55 -3.16 23.08
CA PHE A 369 16.45 -3.53 22.20
C PHE A 369 16.21 -5.04 22.18
N ARG A 370 14.94 -5.42 22.15
CA ARG A 370 14.52 -6.79 21.89
C ARG A 370 14.99 -7.21 20.51
N LYS A 371 15.55 -8.41 20.45
CA LYS A 371 15.97 -9.05 19.22
C LYS A 371 14.84 -9.92 18.69
N PRO A 372 14.68 -10.03 17.37
CA PRO A 372 13.84 -11.06 16.78
C PRO A 372 14.19 -12.43 17.36
N GLY A 373 13.19 -13.28 17.58
CA GLY A 373 13.42 -14.64 18.09
C GLY A 373 14.36 -15.43 17.18
N ALA A 374 15.18 -16.29 17.76
CA ALA A 374 16.01 -17.20 16.98
C ALA A 374 15.09 -18.16 16.20
N VAL A 375 15.24 -18.20 14.88
CA VAL A 375 14.59 -19.20 14.03
C VAL A 375 15.37 -20.50 14.13
N ALA A 376 14.67 -21.63 14.19
CA ALA A 376 15.32 -22.93 14.25
C ALA A 376 16.18 -23.18 13.01
N ASP A 377 17.40 -23.69 13.21
CA ASP A 377 18.24 -24.14 12.11
C ASP A 377 17.54 -25.30 11.36
N SER A 378 17.58 -25.26 10.03
CA SER A 378 17.08 -26.31 9.15
C SER A 378 18.15 -26.68 8.12
N ASP A 379 18.32 -27.98 7.89
CA ASP A 379 19.26 -28.55 6.92
C ASP A 379 18.69 -28.64 5.49
N LYS A 380 17.43 -28.19 5.29
CA LYS A 380 16.74 -28.21 4.00
C LYS A 380 17.17 -27.09 3.07
N GLY A 381 16.86 -27.19 1.79
CA GLY A 381 17.00 -26.08 0.85
C GLY A 381 15.99 -24.94 1.09
N TYR A 382 16.08 -23.90 0.28
CA TYR A 382 15.23 -22.70 0.30
C TYR A 382 14.21 -22.71 -0.83
N THR A 383 13.03 -22.16 -0.56
CA THR A 383 12.03 -21.89 -1.61
C THR A 383 12.50 -20.74 -2.52
N LEU A 384 11.82 -20.54 -3.67
CA LEU A 384 12.20 -19.47 -4.60
C LEU A 384 12.05 -18.09 -3.94
N ALA A 385 10.94 -17.87 -3.22
CA ALA A 385 10.72 -16.64 -2.47
C ALA A 385 11.82 -16.40 -1.41
N GLN A 386 12.21 -17.44 -0.68
CA GLN A 386 13.26 -17.35 0.34
C GLN A 386 14.62 -16.99 -0.26
N LYS A 387 14.96 -17.52 -1.44
CA LYS A 387 16.19 -17.15 -2.18
C LYS A 387 16.16 -15.72 -2.70
N MET A 388 15.04 -15.28 -3.28
CA MET A 388 14.89 -13.90 -3.77
C MET A 388 15.08 -12.88 -2.62
N VAL A 389 14.46 -13.13 -1.47
CA VAL A 389 14.64 -12.28 -0.28
C VAL A 389 16.07 -12.40 0.27
N GLY A 390 16.64 -13.61 0.31
CA GLY A 390 18.04 -13.83 0.68
C GLY A 390 19.01 -13.00 -0.14
N LYS A 391 18.88 -13.03 -1.48
CA LYS A 391 19.68 -12.24 -2.41
C LYS A 391 19.62 -10.75 -2.08
N ALA A 392 18.42 -10.24 -1.82
CA ALA A 392 18.21 -8.82 -1.48
C ALA A 392 18.81 -8.43 -0.12
N CYS A 393 19.09 -9.41 0.74
CA CYS A 393 19.77 -9.25 2.03
C CYS A 393 21.26 -9.65 1.99
N GLY A 394 21.78 -10.11 0.84
CA GLY A 394 23.18 -10.54 0.70
C GLY A 394 23.50 -11.93 1.27
N VAL A 395 22.51 -12.81 1.42
CA VAL A 395 22.65 -14.20 1.89
C VAL A 395 21.98 -15.18 0.91
N GLU A 396 22.18 -16.49 1.10
CA GLU A 396 21.63 -17.51 0.20
C GLU A 396 20.10 -17.63 0.26
N GLY A 397 19.51 -17.48 1.45
CA GLY A 397 18.07 -17.52 1.65
C GLY A 397 17.67 -17.06 3.04
N ILE A 398 16.42 -16.60 3.21
CA ILE A 398 15.84 -16.22 4.52
C ILE A 398 14.79 -17.24 4.95
N ARG A 399 14.90 -17.75 6.17
CA ARG A 399 13.92 -18.71 6.72
C ARG A 399 12.65 -18.02 7.24
N PRO A 400 11.49 -18.68 7.18
CA PRO A 400 10.27 -18.15 7.78
C PRO A 400 10.45 -17.75 9.25
N GLY A 401 9.83 -16.65 9.67
CA GLY A 401 9.95 -16.05 11.00
C GLY A 401 11.22 -15.21 11.20
N THR A 402 12.17 -15.23 10.26
CA THR A 402 13.40 -14.42 10.36
C THR A 402 13.08 -12.98 9.98
N TYR A 403 13.40 -12.03 10.86
CA TYR A 403 13.42 -10.61 10.52
C TYR A 403 14.56 -10.31 9.55
N CYS A 404 14.28 -9.56 8.50
CA CYS A 404 15.26 -9.10 7.53
C CYS A 404 14.86 -7.75 6.94
N GLU A 405 15.82 -7.11 6.26
CA GLU A 405 15.64 -5.80 5.61
C GLU A 405 16.07 -5.88 4.14
N PRO A 406 15.30 -6.57 3.27
CA PRO A 406 15.65 -6.69 1.86
C PRO A 406 15.79 -5.33 1.16
N LYS A 407 16.78 -5.24 0.27
CA LYS A 407 16.91 -4.11 -0.67
C LYS A 407 15.68 -4.01 -1.59
N MET A 408 15.13 -2.80 -1.68
CA MET A 408 14.00 -2.47 -2.55
C MET A 408 14.51 -2.03 -3.94
N THR A 409 14.33 -2.91 -4.92
CA THR A 409 14.73 -2.62 -6.31
C THR A 409 13.67 -1.79 -7.03
N THR A 410 12.39 -2.08 -6.81
CA THR A 410 11.27 -1.39 -7.45
C THR A 410 10.17 -1.08 -6.46
N VAL A 411 9.70 0.17 -6.46
CA VAL A 411 8.61 0.66 -5.61
C VAL A 411 7.52 1.29 -6.47
N GLY A 412 6.29 0.80 -6.35
CA GLY A 412 5.11 1.33 -7.05
C GLY A 412 4.25 2.28 -6.20
N SER A 413 3.73 3.35 -6.79
CA SER A 413 2.77 4.28 -6.19
C SER A 413 1.66 4.63 -7.20
N GLN A 414 0.42 4.77 -6.72
CA GLN A 414 -0.76 5.13 -7.51
C GLN A 414 -1.46 6.37 -6.91
N ASP A 415 -2.41 6.95 -7.62
CA ASP A 415 -2.96 8.29 -7.39
C ASP A 415 -3.97 8.44 -6.24
N THR A 416 -4.46 7.34 -5.65
CA THR A 416 -5.37 7.38 -4.48
C THR A 416 -4.67 7.06 -3.16
N THR A 417 -3.48 6.46 -3.20
CA THR A 417 -2.58 6.30 -2.06
C THR A 417 -1.37 7.24 -2.13
N GLY A 418 -1.04 7.74 -3.32
CA GLY A 418 0.06 8.65 -3.61
C GLY A 418 0.04 9.92 -2.77
N PRO A 419 -1.09 10.63 -2.62
CA PRO A 419 -1.18 11.78 -1.72
C PRO A 419 -0.82 11.46 -0.26
N MET A 420 -1.26 10.31 0.28
CA MET A 420 -0.85 9.89 1.62
C MET A 420 0.64 9.53 1.66
N THR A 421 1.14 8.81 0.64
CA THR A 421 2.57 8.44 0.55
C THR A 421 3.47 9.67 0.46
N ARG A 422 3.04 10.72 -0.27
CA ARG A 422 3.69 12.04 -0.29
C ARG A 422 3.78 12.61 1.12
N ASP A 423 2.69 12.60 1.87
CA ASP A 423 2.65 13.18 3.21
C ASP A 423 3.52 12.37 4.20
N GLU A 424 3.53 11.04 4.11
CA GLU A 424 4.46 10.20 4.89
C GLU A 424 5.94 10.43 4.48
N LEU A 425 6.24 10.67 3.19
CA LEU A 425 7.58 11.04 2.73
C LEU A 425 8.02 12.41 3.27
N LYS A 426 7.09 13.36 3.40
CA LYS A 426 7.37 14.67 4.02
C LYS A 426 7.72 14.49 5.50
N ASP A 427 6.95 13.70 6.22
CA ASP A 427 7.18 13.42 7.64
C ASP A 427 8.50 12.69 7.89
N LEU A 428 8.89 11.78 6.98
CA LEU A 428 10.20 11.10 7.00
C LEU A 428 11.36 11.98 6.53
N ALA A 429 11.14 13.27 6.27
CA ALA A 429 12.13 14.20 5.77
C ALA A 429 12.82 13.77 4.45
N CYS A 430 12.12 13.00 3.60
CA CYS A 430 12.69 12.45 2.38
C CYS A 430 12.84 13.53 1.29
N LEU A 431 14.08 13.83 0.92
CA LEU A 431 14.44 14.75 -0.17
C LEU A 431 14.88 14.04 -1.46
N GLY A 432 15.15 12.74 -1.41
CA GLY A 432 15.51 11.91 -2.56
C GLY A 432 15.27 10.43 -2.25
N PHE A 433 14.99 9.63 -3.28
CA PHE A 433 14.79 8.20 -3.12
C PHE A 433 16.11 7.43 -3.15
N SER A 434 16.25 6.47 -2.25
CA SER A 434 17.37 5.51 -2.24
C SER A 434 16.99 4.17 -2.90
N ALA A 435 15.69 3.88 -3.01
CA ALA A 435 15.23 2.75 -3.83
C ALA A 435 15.62 2.95 -5.29
N ASP A 436 16.01 1.87 -5.95
CA ASP A 436 16.59 1.95 -7.30
C ASP A 436 15.59 2.44 -8.37
N LEU A 437 14.30 2.15 -8.20
CA LEU A 437 13.25 2.73 -9.02
C LEU A 437 11.99 2.97 -8.18
N VAL A 438 11.46 4.20 -8.24
CA VAL A 438 10.15 4.56 -7.69
C VAL A 438 9.28 5.05 -8.85
N MET A 439 8.08 4.48 -9.03
CA MET A 439 7.16 4.85 -10.10
C MET A 439 5.81 5.32 -9.57
N GLN A 440 5.31 6.45 -10.07
CA GLN A 440 3.97 6.99 -9.77
C GLN A 440 3.04 6.89 -10.99
N SER A 441 1.83 6.35 -10.81
CA SER A 441 0.78 6.34 -11.85
C SER A 441 -0.40 7.29 -11.55
N PHE A 442 -1.27 7.49 -12.54
CA PHE A 442 -2.54 8.24 -12.42
C PHE A 442 -3.68 7.46 -13.07
N CYS A 443 -4.05 6.34 -12.45
CA CYS A 443 -4.94 5.35 -13.05
C CYS A 443 -6.31 5.23 -12.38
N HIS A 444 -6.44 5.63 -11.13
CA HIS A 444 -7.68 5.49 -10.37
C HIS A 444 -8.58 6.72 -10.45
N THR A 445 -8.01 7.89 -10.78
CA THR A 445 -8.70 9.19 -10.75
C THR A 445 -8.73 9.90 -12.11
N SER A 446 -8.15 9.32 -13.15
CA SER A 446 -7.96 9.98 -14.46
C SER A 446 -9.25 10.10 -15.30
N ALA A 447 -10.22 9.21 -15.13
CA ALA A 447 -11.39 9.15 -16.03
C ALA A 447 -12.39 10.28 -15.74
N TYR A 448 -12.68 10.57 -14.46
CA TYR A 448 -13.65 11.58 -14.05
C TYR A 448 -13.11 12.44 -12.88
N PRO A 449 -12.02 13.20 -13.08
CA PRO A 449 -11.31 13.85 -12.00
C PRO A 449 -12.16 14.93 -11.31
N LYS A 450 -12.21 14.89 -9.97
CA LYS A 450 -12.70 15.99 -9.14
C LYS A 450 -11.66 17.13 -9.12
N PRO A 451 -12.02 18.36 -8.71
CA PRO A 451 -11.04 19.47 -8.63
C PRO A 451 -9.80 19.15 -7.78
N VAL A 452 -9.95 18.37 -6.70
CA VAL A 452 -8.82 17.90 -5.87
C VAL A 452 -7.96 16.85 -6.55
N ASP A 453 -8.54 16.02 -7.42
CA ASP A 453 -7.80 15.04 -8.22
C ASP A 453 -6.97 15.79 -9.27
N VAL A 454 -7.53 16.82 -9.90
CA VAL A 454 -6.79 17.71 -10.82
C VAL A 454 -5.60 18.37 -10.13
N ASN A 455 -5.77 18.86 -8.89
CA ASN A 455 -4.64 19.38 -8.12
C ASN A 455 -3.56 18.31 -7.87
N THR A 456 -3.97 17.07 -7.57
CA THR A 456 -3.06 15.94 -7.42
C THR A 456 -2.30 15.66 -8.72
N HIS A 457 -2.98 15.69 -9.87
CA HIS A 457 -2.39 15.50 -11.19
C HIS A 457 -1.34 16.57 -11.54
N HIS A 458 -1.47 17.77 -10.98
CA HIS A 458 -0.52 18.86 -11.21
C HIS A 458 0.65 18.90 -10.22
N THR A 459 0.49 18.37 -9.00
CA THR A 459 1.48 18.55 -7.92
C THR A 459 2.28 17.27 -7.62
N LEU A 460 1.65 16.11 -7.72
CA LEU A 460 2.27 14.83 -7.39
C LEU A 460 3.40 14.41 -8.37
N PRO A 461 3.32 14.69 -9.70
CA PRO A 461 4.42 14.36 -10.61
C PRO A 461 5.74 15.01 -10.21
N ASP A 462 5.75 16.32 -9.99
CA ASP A 462 6.96 17.06 -9.64
C ASP A 462 7.51 16.63 -8.28
N PHE A 463 6.64 16.35 -7.31
CA PHE A 463 7.06 15.84 -6.02
C PHE A 463 7.87 14.53 -6.12
N ILE A 464 7.44 13.61 -7.01
CA ILE A 464 8.09 12.32 -7.26
C ILE A 464 9.36 12.49 -8.09
N MET A 465 9.30 13.27 -9.18
CA MET A 465 10.44 13.47 -10.08
C MET A 465 11.60 14.22 -9.42
N ASN A 466 11.31 15.21 -8.58
CA ASN A 466 12.35 15.94 -7.83
C ASN A 466 13.10 15.05 -6.82
N ARG A 467 12.62 13.83 -6.56
CA ARG A 467 13.25 12.81 -5.72
C ARG A 467 13.89 11.68 -6.53
N GLY A 468 13.96 11.80 -7.85
CA GLY A 468 14.52 10.78 -8.75
C GLY A 468 13.53 9.69 -9.19
N GLY A 469 12.23 9.86 -8.92
CA GLY A 469 11.20 8.91 -9.33
C GLY A 469 10.66 9.14 -10.75
N VAL A 470 10.10 8.08 -11.34
CA VAL A 470 9.42 8.11 -12.64
C VAL A 470 7.95 8.44 -12.43
N SER A 471 7.42 9.40 -13.18
CA SER A 471 6.00 9.76 -13.15
C SER A 471 5.33 9.48 -14.50
N LEU A 472 4.24 8.72 -14.46
CA LEU A 472 3.32 8.56 -15.58
C LEU A 472 2.33 9.72 -15.63
N ARG A 473 1.45 9.73 -16.64
CA ARG A 473 0.48 10.82 -16.87
C ARG A 473 -0.96 10.32 -16.73
N PRO A 474 -1.92 11.18 -16.34
CA PRO A 474 -3.33 10.84 -16.44
C PRO A 474 -3.71 10.36 -17.85
N GLY A 475 -4.34 9.19 -17.92
CA GLY A 475 -4.73 8.54 -19.19
C GLY A 475 -3.70 7.58 -19.78
N ASP A 476 -2.52 7.42 -19.17
CA ASP A 476 -1.54 6.39 -19.56
C ASP A 476 -2.02 4.97 -19.21
N GLY A 477 -2.77 4.83 -18.11
CA GLY A 477 -3.40 3.59 -17.69
C GLY A 477 -2.89 3.02 -16.37
N VAL A 478 -3.29 1.78 -16.10
CA VAL A 478 -3.18 1.05 -14.85
C VAL A 478 -1.73 0.89 -14.39
N ILE A 479 -1.46 1.18 -13.11
CA ILE A 479 -0.12 1.11 -12.48
C ILE A 479 0.65 -0.16 -12.86
N HIS A 480 0.07 -1.34 -12.65
CA HIS A 480 0.80 -2.61 -12.75
C HIS A 480 1.17 -2.98 -14.19
N SER A 481 0.35 -2.60 -15.16
CA SER A 481 0.65 -2.80 -16.59
C SER A 481 1.88 -2.00 -17.07
N TRP A 482 2.23 -0.92 -16.35
CA TRP A 482 3.44 -0.15 -16.56
C TRP A 482 4.58 -0.59 -15.63
N LEU A 483 4.31 -0.73 -14.34
CA LEU A 483 5.30 -1.11 -13.32
C LEU A 483 5.94 -2.46 -13.62
N ASN A 484 5.15 -3.45 -14.07
CA ASN A 484 5.65 -4.77 -14.41
C ASN A 484 6.65 -4.71 -15.58
N ARG A 485 6.50 -3.72 -16.47
CA ARG A 485 7.44 -3.46 -17.57
C ARG A 485 8.72 -2.73 -17.13
N MET A 486 8.88 -2.45 -15.83
CA MET A 486 10.06 -1.80 -15.24
C MET A 486 10.78 -2.69 -14.22
N LEU A 487 10.39 -3.97 -14.12
CA LEU A 487 10.98 -4.91 -13.16
C LEU A 487 12.29 -5.50 -13.64
N LEU A 488 13.09 -5.99 -12.69
CA LEU A 488 14.22 -6.87 -12.93
C LEU A 488 13.90 -8.27 -12.36
N PRO A 489 14.23 -9.36 -13.08
CA PRO A 489 14.03 -10.73 -12.58
C PRO A 489 14.74 -10.97 -11.24
N ASP A 490 14.14 -11.82 -10.39
CA ASP A 490 14.68 -12.23 -9.07
C ASP A 490 15.02 -11.10 -8.11
N THR A 491 14.36 -9.94 -8.24
CA THR A 491 14.52 -8.81 -7.33
C THR A 491 13.28 -8.63 -6.45
N VAL A 492 13.49 -7.93 -5.32
CA VAL A 492 12.44 -7.65 -4.33
C VAL A 492 11.95 -6.21 -4.49
N GLY A 493 10.66 -5.98 -4.27
CA GLY A 493 10.11 -4.64 -4.16
C GLY A 493 8.80 -4.56 -3.38
N THR A 494 8.16 -3.40 -3.47
CA THR A 494 6.90 -3.10 -2.77
C THR A 494 6.06 -2.10 -3.57
N GLY A 495 4.88 -1.77 -3.07
CA GLY A 495 4.09 -0.67 -3.60
C GLY A 495 2.89 -0.31 -2.74
N GLY A 496 2.45 0.94 -2.88
CA GLY A 496 1.28 1.52 -2.24
C GLY A 496 -0.04 1.04 -2.81
N ASP A 497 -0.10 -0.22 -3.24
CA ASP A 497 -1.26 -0.87 -3.83
C ASP A 497 -1.20 -2.38 -3.56
N SER A 498 -2.30 -2.95 -3.05
CA SER A 498 -2.38 -4.37 -2.65
C SER A 498 -2.17 -5.36 -3.80
N HIS A 499 -2.31 -4.91 -5.04
CA HIS A 499 -2.09 -5.70 -6.25
C HIS A 499 -0.69 -5.50 -6.85
N THR A 500 0.22 -4.87 -6.10
CA THR A 500 1.65 -4.85 -6.43
C THR A 500 2.21 -6.26 -6.23
N ARG A 501 2.03 -7.12 -7.23
CA ARG A 501 2.34 -8.56 -7.21
C ARG A 501 3.22 -8.91 -8.40
N PHE A 502 4.51 -8.70 -8.25
CA PHE A 502 5.45 -8.80 -9.37
C PHE A 502 5.39 -10.18 -10.04
N PRO A 503 5.21 -10.23 -11.39
CA PRO A 503 5.30 -11.49 -12.13
C PRO A 503 6.76 -11.93 -12.37
N LEU A 504 7.73 -11.06 -12.07
CA LEU A 504 9.17 -11.28 -12.20
C LEU A 504 9.85 -10.81 -10.91
N GLY A 505 10.33 -11.75 -10.09
CA GLY A 505 10.76 -11.46 -8.72
C GLY A 505 9.62 -11.59 -7.72
N ILE A 506 9.69 -10.83 -6.62
CA ILE A 506 8.67 -10.85 -5.56
C ILE A 506 8.42 -9.45 -5.00
N SER A 507 7.17 -9.19 -4.63
CA SER A 507 6.81 -7.95 -3.95
C SER A 507 5.91 -8.18 -2.74
N PHE A 508 6.09 -7.34 -1.73
CA PHE A 508 5.26 -7.30 -0.54
C PHE A 508 4.56 -5.94 -0.46
N PRO A 509 3.29 -5.82 -0.88
CA PRO A 509 2.54 -4.57 -0.79
C PRO A 509 2.43 -4.05 0.63
N ALA A 510 2.34 -2.74 0.77
CA ALA A 510 2.24 -2.11 2.07
C ALA A 510 1.39 -0.84 2.06
N GLY A 511 1.08 -0.35 3.26
CA GLY A 511 0.49 0.97 3.45
C GLY A 511 1.48 2.08 3.15
N SER A 512 0.97 3.30 2.94
CA SER A 512 1.76 4.47 2.53
C SER A 512 2.97 4.79 3.41
N GLY A 513 2.93 4.49 4.72
CA GLY A 513 4.05 4.74 5.63
C GLY A 513 5.26 3.87 5.31
N LEU A 514 5.05 2.56 5.18
CA LEU A 514 6.12 1.62 4.84
C LEU A 514 6.63 1.82 3.40
N VAL A 515 5.74 2.18 2.47
CA VAL A 515 6.13 2.51 1.09
C VAL A 515 6.99 3.77 1.04
N ALA A 516 6.65 4.79 1.83
CA ALA A 516 7.47 5.99 1.98
C ALA A 516 8.84 5.66 2.56
N PHE A 517 8.90 4.84 3.62
CA PHE A 517 10.15 4.35 4.19
C PHE A 517 10.99 3.61 3.14
N ALA A 518 10.41 2.62 2.46
CA ALA A 518 11.05 1.81 1.44
C ALA A 518 11.62 2.65 0.29
N ALA A 519 10.88 3.65 -0.18
CA ALA A 519 11.35 4.57 -1.20
C ALA A 519 12.51 5.44 -0.71
N ALA A 520 12.42 5.96 0.52
CA ALA A 520 13.41 6.87 1.10
C ALA A 520 14.73 6.17 1.44
N THR A 521 14.69 4.97 2.04
CA THR A 521 15.87 4.25 2.54
C THR A 521 16.38 3.17 1.59
N GLY A 522 15.56 2.72 0.63
CA GLY A 522 15.92 1.66 -0.30
C GLY A 522 15.88 0.25 0.32
N VAL A 523 15.34 0.11 1.53
CA VAL A 523 15.16 -1.18 2.24
C VAL A 523 13.78 -1.24 2.88
N MET A 524 13.29 -2.44 3.22
CA MET A 524 11.98 -2.60 3.87
C MET A 524 12.06 -3.66 4.97
N PRO A 525 11.57 -3.39 6.19
CA PRO A 525 11.46 -4.42 7.22
C PRO A 525 10.49 -5.53 6.80
N LEU A 526 10.90 -6.77 7.03
CA LEU A 526 10.13 -7.95 6.72
C LEU A 526 10.41 -9.06 7.74
N ASP A 527 9.37 -9.49 8.46
CA ASP A 527 9.38 -10.83 9.05
C ASP A 527 9.03 -11.82 7.96
N MET A 528 10.00 -12.65 7.56
CA MET A 528 9.83 -13.54 6.41
C MET A 528 8.64 -14.48 6.61
N PRO A 529 7.63 -14.46 5.73
CA PRO A 529 6.49 -15.34 5.91
C PRO A 529 6.81 -16.79 5.55
N GLU A 530 6.01 -17.71 6.10
CA GLU A 530 5.94 -19.08 5.58
C GLU A 530 5.37 -19.07 4.16
N SER A 531 5.58 -20.16 3.41
CA SER A 531 5.17 -20.28 2.01
C SER A 531 4.18 -21.43 1.80
N ILE A 532 3.27 -21.26 0.84
CA ILE A 532 2.37 -22.30 0.33
C ILE A 532 2.63 -22.50 -1.16
N LEU A 533 2.83 -23.76 -1.56
CA LEU A 533 3.09 -24.12 -2.95
C LEU A 533 1.78 -24.52 -3.64
N VAL A 534 1.49 -23.91 -4.78
CA VAL A 534 0.46 -24.36 -5.72
C VAL A 534 1.15 -24.84 -6.99
N ARG A 535 0.90 -26.10 -7.37
CA ARG A 535 1.50 -26.70 -8.57
C ARG A 535 0.42 -27.16 -9.52
N PHE A 536 0.41 -26.60 -10.73
CA PHE A 536 -0.45 -27.06 -11.81
C PHE A 536 0.22 -28.21 -12.58
N LYS A 537 -0.57 -29.20 -13.02
CA LYS A 537 -0.07 -30.29 -13.87
C LYS A 537 -1.06 -30.65 -14.96
N GLY A 538 -0.56 -31.14 -16.09
CA GLY A 538 -1.39 -31.57 -17.21
C GLY A 538 -1.57 -30.50 -18.29
N LYS A 539 -2.72 -30.52 -18.98
CA LYS A 539 -3.05 -29.57 -20.05
C LYS A 539 -4.42 -28.96 -19.80
N MET A 540 -4.55 -27.66 -20.08
CA MET A 540 -5.84 -26.96 -20.01
C MET A 540 -6.87 -27.63 -20.94
N GLN A 541 -8.10 -27.79 -20.43
CA GLN A 541 -9.21 -28.33 -21.20
C GLN A 541 -9.75 -27.28 -22.20
N PRO A 542 -10.45 -27.70 -23.26
CA PRO A 542 -11.05 -26.78 -24.22
C PRO A 542 -11.94 -25.73 -23.55
N GLY A 543 -11.78 -24.47 -23.94
CA GLY A 543 -12.52 -23.33 -23.38
C GLY A 543 -12.12 -22.89 -21.97
N ILE A 544 -11.18 -23.57 -21.30
CA ILE A 544 -10.65 -23.13 -20.02
C ILE A 544 -9.58 -22.05 -20.24
N THR A 545 -9.68 -20.97 -19.48
CA THR A 545 -8.79 -19.82 -19.55
C THR A 545 -7.84 -19.80 -18.36
N LEU A 546 -6.81 -18.95 -18.42
CA LEU A 546 -5.92 -18.75 -17.27
C LEU A 546 -6.66 -18.17 -16.05
N ARG A 547 -7.70 -17.36 -16.28
CA ARG A 547 -8.52 -16.81 -15.20
C ARG A 547 -9.32 -17.89 -14.46
N ASP A 548 -9.65 -19.00 -15.13
CA ASP A 548 -10.26 -20.15 -14.46
C ASP A 548 -9.25 -20.87 -13.55
N LEU A 549 -7.97 -20.95 -13.94
CA LEU A 549 -6.90 -21.47 -13.08
C LEU A 549 -6.70 -20.58 -11.84
N VAL A 550 -6.81 -19.26 -11.99
CA VAL A 550 -6.79 -18.32 -10.86
C VAL A 550 -7.89 -18.67 -9.85
N HIS A 551 -9.13 -18.87 -10.32
CA HIS A 551 -10.25 -19.21 -9.44
C HIS A 551 -10.23 -20.69 -8.98
N ALA A 552 -9.48 -21.56 -9.67
CA ALA A 552 -9.26 -22.93 -9.22
C ALA A 552 -8.48 -23.00 -7.89
N ILE A 553 -7.59 -22.03 -7.62
CA ILE A 553 -6.82 -21.98 -6.37
C ILE A 553 -7.74 -21.93 -5.13
N PRO A 554 -8.64 -20.93 -4.98
CA PRO A 554 -9.60 -20.93 -3.87
C PRO A 554 -10.55 -22.12 -3.92
N TYR A 555 -10.99 -22.57 -5.10
CA TYR A 555 -11.89 -23.72 -5.23
C TYR A 555 -11.27 -25.01 -4.64
N TYR A 556 -10.01 -25.33 -5.00
CA TYR A 556 -9.29 -26.47 -4.46
C TYR A 556 -8.88 -26.27 -2.99
N GLY A 557 -8.56 -25.02 -2.59
CA GLY A 557 -8.33 -24.69 -1.18
C GLY A 557 -9.55 -25.00 -0.31
N ILE A 558 -10.76 -24.67 -0.77
CA ILE A 558 -12.02 -25.02 -0.10
C ILE A 558 -12.24 -26.52 -0.09
N LYS A 559 -12.07 -27.19 -1.24
CA LYS A 559 -12.23 -28.64 -1.38
C LYS A 559 -11.32 -29.43 -0.41
N GLN A 560 -10.13 -28.89 -0.11
CA GLN A 560 -9.16 -29.49 0.81
C GLN A 560 -9.31 -29.02 2.27
N GLY A 561 -10.23 -28.10 2.57
CA GLY A 561 -10.44 -27.56 3.92
C GLY A 561 -9.38 -26.55 4.38
N LEU A 562 -8.57 -26.01 3.46
CA LEU A 562 -7.54 -25.00 3.71
C LEU A 562 -8.09 -23.56 3.60
N LEU A 563 -9.32 -23.42 3.12
CA LEU A 563 -10.02 -22.15 2.97
C LEU A 563 -11.51 -22.33 3.27
N THR A 564 -12.12 -21.38 3.99
CA THR A 564 -13.57 -21.33 4.24
C THR A 564 -14.16 -19.99 3.81
N VAL A 565 -15.40 -20.02 3.33
CA VAL A 565 -16.16 -18.80 2.95
C VAL A 565 -16.72 -18.08 4.18
N GLU A 566 -17.13 -18.83 5.21
CA GLU A 566 -17.66 -18.28 6.48
C GLU A 566 -16.66 -17.31 7.13
N LYS A 567 -17.16 -16.18 7.64
CA LYS A 567 -16.31 -15.11 8.19
C LYS A 567 -15.97 -15.36 9.65
N ALA A 568 -16.94 -15.83 10.44
CA ALA A 568 -16.69 -16.21 11.81
C ALA A 568 -15.81 -17.47 11.87
N GLY A 569 -14.65 -17.39 12.53
CA GLY A 569 -13.70 -18.50 12.61
C GLY A 569 -13.08 -18.90 11.26
N LYS A 570 -12.98 -17.96 10.32
CA LYS A 570 -12.49 -18.19 8.96
C LYS A 570 -11.13 -18.91 8.94
N ILE A 571 -11.07 -20.04 8.23
CA ILE A 571 -9.82 -20.72 7.88
C ILE A 571 -9.35 -20.15 6.54
N ASN A 572 -8.09 -19.70 6.51
CA ASN A 572 -7.43 -19.29 5.28
C ASN A 572 -5.93 -19.53 5.42
N GLU A 573 -5.45 -20.69 4.96
CA GLU A 573 -4.04 -21.06 5.03
C GLU A 573 -3.14 -20.24 4.12
N PHE A 574 -3.70 -19.47 3.19
CA PHE A 574 -2.93 -18.51 2.38
C PHE A 574 -2.66 -17.20 3.13
N SER A 575 -3.48 -16.86 4.13
CA SER A 575 -3.46 -15.57 4.81
C SER A 575 -2.12 -15.34 5.51
N GLY A 576 -1.43 -14.27 5.12
CA GLY A 576 -0.14 -13.90 5.72
C GLY A 576 1.06 -14.70 5.21
N ARG A 577 0.87 -15.67 4.30
CA ARG A 577 1.96 -16.47 3.70
C ARG A 577 2.37 -15.94 2.33
N VAL A 578 3.48 -16.42 1.79
CA VAL A 578 3.83 -16.25 0.36
C VAL A 578 3.17 -17.37 -0.45
N LEU A 579 2.47 -17.00 -1.54
CA LEU A 579 1.93 -17.96 -2.51
C LEU A 579 2.97 -18.21 -3.61
N GLU A 580 3.49 -19.42 -3.70
CA GLU A 580 4.45 -19.82 -4.76
C GLU A 580 3.75 -20.71 -5.79
N ILE A 581 3.92 -20.43 -7.09
CA ILE A 581 3.18 -21.08 -8.16
C ILE A 581 4.14 -21.73 -9.18
N GLU A 582 3.91 -23.01 -9.49
CA GLU A 582 4.68 -23.81 -10.44
C GLU A 582 3.79 -24.55 -11.47
N GLY A 583 4.41 -25.09 -12.52
CA GLY A 583 3.72 -25.85 -13.58
C GLY A 583 3.11 -24.99 -14.68
N VAL A 584 3.49 -23.71 -14.71
CA VAL A 584 3.01 -22.68 -15.64
C VAL A 584 4.16 -21.92 -16.31
N GLU A 585 5.35 -22.54 -16.38
CA GLU A 585 6.60 -21.89 -16.79
C GLU A 585 6.58 -21.37 -18.24
N HIS A 586 5.67 -21.90 -19.05
CA HIS A 586 5.47 -21.55 -20.45
C HIS A 586 4.64 -20.27 -20.66
N LEU A 587 4.03 -19.71 -19.61
CA LEU A 587 3.24 -18.48 -19.71
C LEU A 587 4.12 -17.29 -20.09
N THR A 588 3.52 -16.32 -20.77
CA THR A 588 4.11 -14.97 -20.89
C THR A 588 4.05 -14.25 -19.55
N VAL A 589 4.86 -13.20 -19.38
CA VAL A 589 4.91 -12.44 -18.13
C VAL A 589 3.58 -11.75 -17.81
N GLU A 590 2.88 -11.26 -18.83
CA GLU A 590 1.56 -10.62 -18.66
C GLU A 590 0.49 -11.63 -18.21
N GLN A 591 0.59 -12.88 -18.67
CA GLN A 591 -0.26 -13.98 -18.20
C GLN A 591 0.09 -14.39 -16.76
N ALA A 592 1.37 -14.54 -16.45
CA ALA A 592 1.83 -14.86 -15.09
C ALA A 592 1.30 -13.86 -14.05
N PHE A 593 1.17 -12.59 -14.46
CA PHE A 593 0.58 -11.56 -13.64
C PHE A 593 -0.89 -11.83 -13.26
N GLU A 594 -1.70 -12.50 -14.09
CA GLU A 594 -3.08 -12.87 -13.72
C GLU A 594 -3.11 -13.77 -12.47
N LEU A 595 -2.11 -14.65 -12.33
CA LEU A 595 -1.96 -15.52 -11.15
C LEU A 595 -1.39 -14.77 -9.94
N SER A 596 -0.33 -13.97 -10.14
CA SER A 596 0.29 -13.24 -9.04
C SER A 596 -0.61 -12.12 -8.50
N ASP A 597 -1.31 -11.38 -9.37
CA ASP A 597 -2.23 -10.29 -9.03
C ASP A 597 -3.32 -10.77 -8.05
N ALA A 598 -3.97 -11.89 -8.38
CA ALA A 598 -5.03 -12.48 -7.57
C ALA A 598 -4.57 -13.09 -6.23
N SER A 599 -3.25 -13.18 -5.98
CA SER A 599 -2.74 -13.58 -4.67
C SER A 599 -3.16 -12.59 -3.57
N ALA A 600 -3.47 -11.33 -3.94
CA ALA A 600 -3.99 -10.33 -3.02
C ALA A 600 -5.31 -10.77 -2.37
N GLU A 601 -6.21 -11.37 -3.13
CA GLU A 601 -7.52 -11.85 -2.66
C GLU A 601 -7.40 -13.12 -1.81
N ARG A 602 -6.27 -13.83 -1.85
CA ARG A 602 -5.96 -14.90 -0.88
C ARG A 602 -5.48 -14.38 0.47
N SER A 603 -5.36 -13.06 0.64
CA SER A 603 -4.66 -12.41 1.76
C SER A 603 -3.18 -12.83 1.87
N ALA A 604 -2.56 -13.26 0.75
CA ALA A 604 -1.15 -13.59 0.73
C ALA A 604 -0.29 -12.32 0.92
N ALA A 605 0.80 -12.45 1.67
CA ALA A 605 1.77 -11.38 1.90
C ALA A 605 2.53 -11.04 0.61
N GLY A 606 2.90 -12.05 -0.17
CA GLY A 606 3.61 -11.93 -1.45
C GLY A 606 3.25 -13.10 -2.38
N CYS A 607 3.75 -13.06 -3.60
CA CYS A 607 3.60 -14.16 -4.56
C CYS A 607 4.84 -14.25 -5.46
N THR A 608 5.16 -15.47 -5.88
CA THR A 608 6.11 -15.75 -6.96
C THR A 608 5.51 -16.78 -7.91
N VAL A 609 5.84 -16.65 -9.20
CA VAL A 609 5.42 -17.56 -10.26
C VAL A 609 6.67 -18.02 -10.99
N LYS A 610 6.91 -19.33 -11.05
CA LYS A 610 8.04 -19.88 -11.79
C LYS A 610 7.80 -19.73 -13.29
N LEU A 611 8.72 -19.05 -13.98
CA LEU A 611 8.65 -18.79 -15.42
C LEU A 611 9.91 -19.27 -16.15
N SER A 612 9.76 -19.55 -17.44
CA SER A 612 10.89 -19.87 -18.31
C SER A 612 11.71 -18.63 -18.66
N GLN A 613 13.02 -18.81 -18.83
CA GLN A 613 13.94 -17.76 -19.28
C GLN A 613 13.47 -17.11 -20.59
N ALA A 614 12.96 -17.89 -21.55
CA ALA A 614 12.49 -17.38 -22.83
C ALA A 614 11.33 -16.37 -22.70
N SER A 615 10.37 -16.65 -21.80
CA SER A 615 9.25 -15.73 -21.53
C SER A 615 9.74 -14.39 -20.98
N ILE A 616 10.76 -14.43 -20.12
CA ILE A 616 11.35 -13.24 -19.50
C ILE A 616 12.16 -12.44 -20.51
N GLU A 617 13.00 -13.10 -21.32
CA GLU A 617 13.77 -12.47 -22.37
C GLU A 617 12.88 -11.74 -23.38
N GLU A 618 11.79 -12.36 -23.85
CA GLU A 618 10.84 -11.70 -24.76
C GLU A 618 10.28 -10.41 -24.15
N TYR A 619 9.90 -10.48 -22.87
CA TYR A 619 9.31 -9.35 -22.16
C TYR A 619 10.33 -8.21 -21.96
N LEU A 620 11.54 -8.52 -21.50
CA LEU A 620 12.58 -7.49 -21.29
C LEU A 620 13.01 -6.81 -22.59
N ASN A 621 13.12 -7.56 -23.70
CA ASN A 621 13.39 -6.97 -25.02
C ASN A 621 12.30 -5.96 -25.42
N SER A 622 11.03 -6.28 -25.17
CA SER A 622 9.91 -5.35 -25.36
C SER A 622 10.02 -4.12 -24.45
N ASN A 623 10.31 -4.35 -23.17
CA ASN A 623 10.33 -3.30 -22.15
C ASN A 623 11.45 -2.29 -22.36
N ILE A 624 12.64 -2.72 -22.78
CA ILE A 624 13.76 -1.81 -23.10
C ILE A 624 13.34 -0.80 -24.18
N VAL A 625 12.66 -1.26 -25.24
CA VAL A 625 12.16 -0.37 -26.31
C VAL A 625 11.08 0.55 -25.79
N MET A 626 10.17 0.07 -24.92
CA MET A 626 9.17 0.91 -24.27
C MET A 626 9.82 2.01 -23.41
N LEU A 627 10.82 1.68 -22.59
CA LEU A 627 11.50 2.64 -21.73
C LEU A 627 12.30 3.68 -22.53
N LYS A 628 12.98 3.27 -23.61
CA LYS A 628 13.61 4.21 -24.55
C LYS A 628 12.54 5.11 -25.18
N TRP A 629 11.42 4.56 -25.63
CA TRP A 629 10.29 5.35 -26.13
C TRP A 629 9.77 6.34 -25.07
N MET A 630 9.65 5.96 -23.80
CA MET A 630 9.26 6.87 -22.72
C MET A 630 10.22 8.06 -22.60
N ILE A 631 11.53 7.84 -22.69
CA ILE A 631 12.52 8.92 -22.70
C ILE A 631 12.26 9.88 -23.88
N SER A 632 12.01 9.34 -25.08
CA SER A 632 11.73 10.15 -26.28
C SER A 632 10.43 10.97 -26.14
N GLU A 633 9.45 10.47 -25.39
CA GLU A 633 8.18 11.15 -25.11
C GLU A 633 8.24 12.10 -23.90
N GLY A 634 9.42 12.30 -23.32
CA GLY A 634 9.65 13.22 -22.21
C GLY A 634 9.07 12.75 -20.87
N TYR A 635 9.09 11.45 -20.60
CA TYR A 635 8.71 10.92 -19.30
C TYR A 635 9.73 11.24 -18.20
N GLY A 636 9.24 11.27 -16.96
CA GLY A 636 9.96 11.73 -15.78
C GLY A 636 11.24 10.96 -15.44
N ASP A 637 12.10 11.60 -14.65
CA ASP A 637 13.49 11.24 -14.32
C ASP A 637 14.19 10.29 -15.31
N ARG A 638 14.74 10.90 -16.37
CA ARG A 638 15.46 10.20 -17.43
C ARG A 638 16.59 9.32 -16.91
N ARG A 639 17.30 9.74 -15.86
CA ARG A 639 18.46 9.01 -15.32
C ARG A 639 18.02 7.68 -14.70
N THR A 640 16.94 7.66 -13.94
CA THR A 640 16.35 6.44 -13.39
C THR A 640 15.87 5.51 -14.51
N ILE A 641 15.26 6.02 -15.58
CA ILE A 641 14.87 5.19 -16.73
C ILE A 641 16.09 4.60 -17.44
N GLU A 642 17.13 5.39 -17.70
CA GLU A 642 18.38 4.92 -18.32
C GLU A 642 19.08 3.85 -17.46
N ARG A 643 19.15 4.04 -16.14
CA ARG A 643 19.71 3.05 -15.20
C ARG A 643 18.93 1.74 -15.25
N ARG A 644 17.59 1.79 -15.29
CA ARG A 644 16.77 0.57 -15.40
C ARG A 644 16.98 -0.14 -16.74
N ILE A 645 17.07 0.60 -17.85
CA ILE A 645 17.37 0.00 -19.17
C ILE A 645 18.71 -0.72 -19.14
N ALA A 646 19.77 -0.07 -18.62
CA ALA A 646 21.09 -0.66 -18.55
C ALA A 646 21.09 -1.98 -17.74
N ALA A 647 20.38 -2.01 -16.61
CA ALA A 647 20.26 -3.22 -15.80
C ALA A 647 19.47 -4.34 -16.50
N MET A 648 18.46 -4.01 -17.32
CA MET A 648 17.77 -5.00 -18.15
C MET A 648 18.68 -5.54 -19.26
N GLU A 649 19.46 -4.67 -19.91
CA GLU A 649 20.44 -5.06 -20.94
C GLU A 649 21.55 -5.94 -20.33
N GLU A 650 21.98 -5.66 -19.10
CA GLU A 650 22.95 -6.48 -18.36
C GLU A 650 22.39 -7.87 -18.06
N TRP A 651 21.15 -7.98 -17.57
CA TRP A 651 20.52 -9.28 -17.35
C TRP A 651 20.36 -10.07 -18.66
N LEU A 652 19.96 -9.42 -19.76
CA LEU A 652 19.85 -10.07 -21.07
C LEU A 652 21.21 -10.55 -21.62
N ALA A 653 22.32 -9.92 -21.23
CA ALA A 653 23.65 -10.34 -21.63
C ALA A 653 24.13 -11.60 -20.88
N ASN A 654 23.65 -11.83 -19.65
CA ASN A 654 23.92 -13.03 -18.85
C ASN A 654 22.65 -13.48 -18.10
N PRO A 655 21.68 -14.08 -18.79
CA PRO A 655 20.39 -14.42 -18.20
C PRO A 655 20.55 -15.57 -17.21
N GLU A 656 20.34 -15.25 -15.94
CA GLU A 656 20.33 -16.20 -14.83
C GLU A 656 19.03 -16.07 -14.04
N LEU A 657 18.46 -17.21 -13.66
CA LEU A 657 17.25 -17.31 -12.86
C LEU A 657 17.47 -18.22 -11.66
N MET A 658 16.92 -17.80 -10.52
CA MET A 658 16.87 -18.61 -9.32
C MET A 658 15.84 -19.73 -9.45
N GLU A 659 16.13 -20.87 -8.81
CA GLU A 659 15.18 -21.96 -8.66
C GLU A 659 15.07 -22.34 -7.18
N ALA A 660 13.86 -22.70 -6.75
CA ALA A 660 13.65 -23.34 -5.46
C ALA A 660 14.49 -24.62 -5.36
N ASP A 661 15.05 -24.89 -4.19
CA ASP A 661 15.74 -26.15 -3.95
C ASP A 661 14.76 -27.33 -3.94
N ALA A 662 15.24 -28.50 -4.35
CA ALA A 662 14.40 -29.68 -4.53
C ALA A 662 13.77 -30.18 -3.22
N ASP A 663 14.37 -29.87 -2.07
CA ASP A 663 13.92 -30.26 -0.74
C ASP A 663 13.40 -29.06 0.09
N ALA A 664 13.05 -27.94 -0.56
CA ALA A 664 12.49 -26.77 0.09
C ALA A 664 11.18 -27.09 0.84
N GLU A 665 11.02 -26.49 2.02
CA GLU A 665 9.87 -26.72 2.90
C GLU A 665 8.75 -25.69 2.66
N TYR A 666 7.52 -26.20 2.56
CA TYR A 666 6.30 -25.41 2.42
C TYR A 666 5.32 -25.80 3.53
N ALA A 667 4.55 -24.84 4.03
CA ALA A 667 3.53 -25.10 5.03
C ALA A 667 2.43 -26.02 4.47
N HIS A 668 2.07 -25.84 3.20
CA HIS A 668 1.15 -26.69 2.46
C HIS A 668 1.57 -26.78 0.99
N VAL A 669 1.20 -27.88 0.34
CA VAL A 669 1.36 -28.09 -1.10
C VAL A 669 0.01 -28.47 -1.69
N ILE A 670 -0.44 -27.72 -2.69
CA ILE A 670 -1.71 -27.93 -3.39
C ILE A 670 -1.40 -28.29 -4.84
N ASP A 671 -1.54 -29.57 -5.19
CA ASP A 671 -1.48 -30.03 -6.58
C ASP A 671 -2.85 -29.87 -7.26
N ILE A 672 -2.90 -29.16 -8.38
CA ILE A 672 -4.11 -28.95 -9.18
C ILE A 672 -3.91 -29.62 -10.56
N ASP A 673 -4.69 -30.67 -10.82
CA ASP A 673 -4.70 -31.33 -12.12
C ASP A 673 -5.60 -30.59 -13.11
N LEU A 674 -5.00 -30.04 -14.16
CA LEU A 674 -5.72 -29.28 -15.20
C LEU A 674 -6.73 -30.14 -15.96
N ALA A 675 -6.62 -31.47 -15.92
CA ALA A 675 -7.61 -32.38 -16.51
C ALA A 675 -8.93 -32.41 -15.72
N GLU A 676 -8.93 -32.03 -14.44
CA GLU A 676 -10.14 -32.00 -13.61
C GLU A 676 -10.95 -30.71 -13.79
N ILE A 677 -10.34 -29.64 -14.31
CA ILE A 677 -11.00 -28.37 -14.59
C ILE A 677 -11.70 -28.48 -15.95
N THR A 678 -12.95 -28.94 -15.95
CA THR A 678 -13.70 -29.21 -17.20
C THR A 678 -14.73 -28.15 -17.55
N GLU A 679 -14.90 -27.12 -16.72
CA GLU A 679 -15.74 -25.96 -16.99
C GLU A 679 -15.20 -24.70 -16.30
N PRO A 680 -15.61 -23.50 -16.74
CA PRO A 680 -15.18 -22.26 -16.12
C PRO A 680 -15.51 -22.17 -14.63
N ILE A 681 -14.67 -21.43 -13.90
CA ILE A 681 -14.83 -21.21 -12.46
C ILE A 681 -15.00 -19.71 -12.22
N LEU A 682 -16.00 -19.34 -11.42
CA LEU A 682 -16.32 -17.94 -11.10
C LEU A 682 -16.23 -17.72 -9.60
N CYS A 683 -15.99 -16.48 -9.16
CA CYS A 683 -16.29 -16.10 -7.78
C CYS A 683 -17.73 -15.58 -7.70
N ALA A 684 -18.55 -16.21 -6.86
CA ALA A 684 -19.94 -15.84 -6.62
C ALA A 684 -20.06 -14.46 -5.96
N PRO A 685 -21.25 -13.84 -5.96
CA PRO A 685 -21.41 -12.45 -5.58
C PRO A 685 -20.86 -12.11 -4.20
N ASN A 686 -20.04 -11.06 -4.17
CA ASN A 686 -19.64 -10.34 -2.97
C ASN A 686 -18.60 -11.00 -2.08
N ASP A 687 -17.98 -12.10 -2.53
CA ASP A 687 -16.82 -12.71 -1.88
C ASP A 687 -15.83 -13.28 -2.91
N PRO A 688 -14.57 -12.80 -2.96
CA PRO A 688 -13.55 -13.36 -3.85
C PRO A 688 -13.16 -14.81 -3.51
N ASP A 689 -13.45 -15.29 -2.29
CA ASP A 689 -13.17 -16.66 -1.86
C ASP A 689 -14.23 -17.66 -2.30
N ASP A 690 -15.46 -17.20 -2.58
CA ASP A 690 -16.60 -18.07 -2.92
C ASP A 690 -16.53 -18.53 -4.39
N ALA A 691 -15.53 -19.36 -4.69
CA ALA A 691 -15.31 -19.93 -6.01
C ALA A 691 -16.29 -21.08 -6.29
N ARG A 692 -16.98 -21.01 -7.43
CA ARG A 692 -18.01 -21.97 -7.86
C ARG A 692 -17.84 -22.36 -9.31
N LEU A 693 -18.31 -23.55 -9.68
CA LEU A 693 -18.32 -23.99 -11.07
C LEU A 693 -19.40 -23.22 -11.84
N LEU A 694 -19.21 -23.06 -13.16
CA LEU A 694 -20.21 -22.46 -14.05
C LEU A 694 -21.59 -23.11 -13.89
N SER A 695 -21.64 -24.45 -13.79
CA SER A 695 -22.86 -25.22 -13.59
C SER A 695 -23.66 -24.82 -12.35
N ASP A 696 -23.00 -24.30 -11.31
CA ASP A 696 -23.63 -23.96 -10.04
C ASP A 696 -24.37 -22.61 -10.11
N VAL A 697 -24.03 -21.77 -11.09
CA VAL A 697 -24.50 -20.38 -11.20
C VAL A 697 -25.12 -20.03 -12.56
N GLN A 698 -25.13 -20.97 -13.50
CA GLN A 698 -25.69 -20.80 -14.85
C GLN A 698 -27.17 -20.34 -14.83
N GLY A 699 -27.54 -19.52 -15.80
CA GLY A 699 -28.90 -18.97 -15.95
C GLY A 699 -29.17 -17.70 -15.14
N THR A 700 -28.25 -17.29 -14.26
CA THR A 700 -28.34 -16.01 -13.53
C THR A 700 -28.37 -14.86 -14.53
N GLN A 701 -29.36 -13.97 -14.41
CA GLN A 701 -29.52 -12.81 -15.29
C GLN A 701 -28.43 -11.77 -15.02
N ILE A 702 -27.92 -11.15 -16.09
CA ILE A 702 -26.84 -10.17 -16.03
C ILE A 702 -27.33 -8.84 -16.59
N ASP A 703 -27.16 -7.77 -15.82
CA ASP A 703 -27.55 -6.42 -16.21
C ASP A 703 -26.38 -5.68 -16.87
N GLU A 704 -25.19 -5.77 -16.26
CA GLU A 704 -23.99 -5.09 -16.71
C GLU A 704 -22.77 -6.03 -16.75
N VAL A 705 -21.80 -5.71 -17.61
CA VAL A 705 -20.56 -6.49 -17.76
C VAL A 705 -19.37 -5.56 -17.79
N PHE A 706 -18.26 -5.93 -17.13
CA PHE A 706 -17.03 -5.14 -17.10
C PHE A 706 -15.80 -5.95 -17.53
N ILE A 707 -15.20 -5.53 -18.64
CA ILE A 707 -13.94 -6.08 -19.18
C ILE A 707 -12.86 -4.99 -19.14
N GLY A 708 -11.93 -5.10 -18.19
CA GLY A 708 -10.78 -4.19 -18.13
C GLY A 708 -10.28 -3.86 -16.74
N SER A 709 -9.22 -4.53 -16.29
CA SER A 709 -8.49 -4.18 -15.07
C SER A 709 -7.00 -4.50 -15.22
N CYS A 710 -6.23 -4.48 -14.13
CA CYS A 710 -4.87 -4.99 -14.13
C CYS A 710 -4.78 -6.49 -14.50
N MET A 711 -5.84 -7.26 -14.27
CA MET A 711 -5.97 -8.68 -14.66
C MET A 711 -6.09 -8.89 -16.18
N THR A 712 -6.16 -7.82 -16.97
CA THR A 712 -6.41 -7.93 -18.42
C THR A 712 -5.23 -7.46 -19.26
N ASN A 713 -5.05 -8.11 -20.40
CA ASN A 713 -4.10 -7.75 -21.45
C ASN A 713 -4.84 -7.66 -22.80
N ILE A 714 -4.17 -7.17 -23.84
CA ILE A 714 -4.79 -6.95 -25.16
C ILE A 714 -5.52 -8.18 -25.74
N GLY A 715 -5.05 -9.40 -25.45
CA GLY A 715 -5.65 -10.64 -25.96
C GLY A 715 -7.11 -10.81 -25.53
N HIS A 716 -7.41 -10.47 -24.28
CA HIS A 716 -8.76 -10.53 -23.71
C HIS A 716 -9.74 -9.60 -24.44
N PHE A 717 -9.28 -8.40 -24.80
CA PHE A 717 -10.08 -7.45 -25.57
C PHE A 717 -10.31 -7.94 -27.00
N ARG A 718 -9.30 -8.53 -27.65
CA ARG A 718 -9.48 -9.14 -28.98
C ARG A 718 -10.46 -10.30 -28.95
N ALA A 719 -10.39 -11.16 -27.93
CA ALA A 719 -11.30 -12.29 -27.75
C ALA A 719 -12.75 -11.80 -27.62
N ALA A 720 -13.00 -10.85 -26.72
CA ALA A 720 -14.31 -10.23 -26.56
C ALA A 720 -14.77 -9.54 -27.87
N GLY A 721 -13.88 -8.82 -28.54
CA GLY A 721 -14.18 -8.16 -29.82
C GLY A 721 -14.62 -9.14 -30.91
N LYS A 722 -13.92 -10.26 -31.08
CA LYS A 722 -14.27 -11.30 -32.07
C LYS A 722 -15.64 -11.91 -31.79
N LEU A 723 -15.96 -12.20 -30.53
CA LEU A 723 -17.28 -12.69 -30.13
C LEU A 723 -18.39 -11.68 -30.45
N LEU A 724 -18.17 -10.39 -30.15
CA LEU A 724 -19.13 -9.32 -30.43
C LEU A 724 -19.33 -9.09 -31.93
N GLU A 725 -18.26 -9.16 -32.72
CA GLU A 725 -18.34 -9.05 -34.18
C GLU A 725 -19.17 -10.17 -34.79
N GLN A 726 -18.97 -11.41 -34.33
CA GLN A 726 -19.74 -12.55 -34.80
C GLN A 726 -21.22 -12.48 -34.39
N TYR A 727 -21.52 -11.95 -33.19
CA TYR A 727 -22.89 -11.68 -32.77
C TYR A 727 -23.59 -10.66 -33.69
N GLY A 728 -22.89 -9.62 -34.11
CA GLY A 728 -23.34 -8.71 -35.17
C GLY A 728 -24.48 -7.76 -34.80
N GLY A 729 -24.88 -7.70 -33.52
CA GLY A 729 -25.96 -6.86 -33.01
C GLY A 729 -25.54 -5.92 -31.88
N GLN A 730 -26.47 -5.09 -31.41
CA GLN A 730 -26.32 -4.35 -30.15
C GLN A 730 -26.64 -5.26 -28.97
N LEU A 731 -25.92 -5.07 -27.87
CA LEU A 731 -26.12 -5.83 -26.63
C LEU A 731 -27.35 -5.29 -25.87
N ASP A 732 -28.12 -6.20 -25.28
CA ASP A 732 -29.16 -5.84 -24.31
C ASP A 732 -28.56 -5.50 -22.94
N THR A 733 -27.40 -6.08 -22.62
CA THR A 733 -26.62 -5.75 -21.42
C THR A 733 -25.80 -4.48 -21.60
N ARG A 734 -25.45 -3.83 -20.49
CA ARG A 734 -24.47 -2.74 -20.52
C ARG A 734 -23.05 -3.28 -20.38
N LEU A 735 -22.34 -3.41 -21.49
CA LEU A 735 -20.92 -3.78 -21.49
C LEU A 735 -20.01 -2.54 -21.39
N TRP A 736 -19.09 -2.58 -20.43
CA TRP A 736 -18.03 -1.62 -20.19
C TRP A 736 -16.68 -2.22 -20.58
N VAL A 737 -15.91 -1.52 -21.41
CA VAL A 737 -14.57 -1.91 -21.84
C VAL A 737 -13.55 -0.86 -21.44
N ALA A 738 -12.52 -1.24 -20.70
CA ALA A 738 -11.47 -0.34 -20.23
C ALA A 738 -10.07 -0.94 -20.49
N PRO A 739 -9.41 -0.62 -21.62
CA PRO A 739 -8.05 -1.09 -21.87
C PRO A 739 -7.09 -0.67 -20.76
N PRO A 740 -6.16 -1.53 -20.33
CA PRO A 740 -5.33 -1.25 -19.15
C PRO A 740 -4.32 -0.15 -19.42
N THR A 741 -3.83 0.02 -20.65
CA THR A 741 -2.92 1.12 -21.02
C THR A 741 -3.37 1.84 -22.29
N LYS A 742 -2.82 3.03 -22.51
CA LYS A 742 -2.98 3.73 -23.79
C LYS A 742 -2.37 2.96 -24.97
N MET A 743 -1.34 2.14 -24.74
CA MET A 743 -0.74 1.33 -25.80
C MET A 743 -1.70 0.24 -26.26
N ASP A 744 -2.42 -0.40 -25.33
CA ASP A 744 -3.49 -1.36 -25.65
C ASP A 744 -4.63 -0.67 -26.40
N ARG A 745 -5.09 0.49 -25.91
CA ARG A 745 -6.11 1.31 -26.61
C ARG A 745 -5.69 1.60 -28.05
N ASP A 746 -4.47 2.08 -28.24
CA ASP A 746 -3.99 2.54 -29.55
C ASP A 746 -3.88 1.35 -30.53
N GLN A 747 -3.37 0.21 -30.07
CA GLN A 747 -3.30 -1.01 -30.88
C GLN A 747 -4.70 -1.56 -31.21
N LEU A 748 -5.62 -1.63 -30.23
CA LEU A 748 -7.01 -2.06 -30.47
C LEU A 748 -7.74 -1.11 -31.43
N THR A 749 -7.43 0.18 -31.39
CA THR A 749 -7.96 1.17 -32.32
C THR A 749 -7.41 0.94 -33.72
N ALA A 750 -6.09 0.75 -33.87
CA ALA A 750 -5.43 0.49 -35.15
C ALA A 750 -5.94 -0.79 -35.82
N GLU A 751 -6.25 -1.82 -35.03
CA GLU A 751 -6.80 -3.10 -35.50
C GLU A 751 -8.32 -3.04 -35.75
N GLY A 752 -9.00 -1.94 -35.43
CA GLY A 752 -10.43 -1.73 -35.72
C GLY A 752 -11.41 -2.24 -34.66
N TYR A 753 -10.92 -2.77 -33.53
CA TYR A 753 -11.76 -3.30 -32.45
C TYR A 753 -12.68 -2.24 -31.81
N TYR A 754 -12.23 -0.98 -31.75
CA TYR A 754 -13.07 0.13 -31.28
C TYR A 754 -14.34 0.30 -32.14
N GLY A 755 -14.24 0.05 -33.45
CA GLY A 755 -15.40 0.07 -34.34
C GLY A 755 -16.38 -1.07 -34.07
N ILE A 756 -15.87 -2.26 -33.69
CA ILE A 756 -16.68 -3.40 -33.29
C ILE A 756 -17.43 -3.08 -32.00
N TYR A 757 -16.72 -2.61 -30.97
CA TYR A 757 -17.30 -2.21 -29.69
C TYR A 757 -18.40 -1.14 -29.85
N GLY A 758 -18.14 -0.11 -30.65
CA GLY A 758 -19.11 0.95 -30.92
C GLY A 758 -20.40 0.43 -31.58
N ARG A 759 -20.29 -0.48 -32.56
CA ARG A 759 -21.46 -1.11 -33.20
C ARG A 759 -22.26 -1.96 -32.24
N ALA A 760 -21.60 -2.63 -31.30
CA ALA A 760 -22.23 -3.45 -30.27
C ALA A 760 -22.84 -2.63 -29.11
N GLY A 761 -22.67 -1.30 -29.09
CA GLY A 761 -23.20 -0.43 -28.03
C GLY A 761 -22.36 -0.40 -26.75
N VAL A 762 -21.11 -0.86 -26.81
CA VAL A 762 -20.18 -0.92 -25.67
C VAL A 762 -19.80 0.49 -25.21
N ARG A 763 -19.77 0.68 -23.89
CA ARG A 763 -19.18 1.88 -23.27
C ARG A 763 -17.68 1.68 -23.12
N ILE A 764 -16.89 2.45 -23.87
CA ILE A 764 -15.43 2.38 -23.81
C ILE A 764 -14.90 3.47 -22.90
N GLU A 765 -14.22 3.08 -21.83
CA GLU A 765 -13.60 3.97 -20.86
C GLU A 765 -12.16 4.32 -21.27
N THR A 766 -11.64 5.42 -20.73
CA THR A 766 -10.22 5.77 -20.90
C THR A 766 -9.33 4.79 -20.15
N PRO A 767 -8.06 4.60 -20.58
CA PRO A 767 -7.14 3.71 -19.88
C PRO A 767 -6.98 4.06 -18.40
N GLY A 768 -7.19 3.05 -17.53
CA GLY A 768 -7.17 3.21 -16.09
C GLY A 768 -7.99 2.12 -15.37
N CYS A 769 -8.10 2.24 -14.05
CA CYS A 769 -8.76 1.23 -13.22
C CYS A 769 -10.29 1.20 -13.40
N SER A 770 -10.89 2.30 -13.87
CA SER A 770 -12.32 2.42 -14.18
C SER A 770 -13.20 1.86 -13.02
N LEU A 771 -14.13 0.95 -13.33
CA LEU A 771 -15.07 0.37 -12.36
C LEU A 771 -14.41 -0.50 -11.29
N CYS A 772 -13.18 -0.99 -11.49
CA CYS A 772 -12.49 -1.90 -10.56
C CYS A 772 -12.40 -1.31 -9.14
N MET A 773 -12.26 0.00 -9.02
CA MET A 773 -12.24 0.68 -7.71
C MET A 773 -13.59 1.22 -7.26
N GLY A 774 -14.48 1.58 -8.19
CA GLY A 774 -15.78 2.19 -7.88
C GLY A 774 -15.72 3.55 -7.19
N ASN A 775 -14.59 4.27 -7.33
CA ASN A 775 -14.40 5.60 -6.72
C ASN A 775 -14.91 6.76 -7.60
N GLN A 776 -15.09 6.51 -8.91
CA GLN A 776 -15.59 7.46 -9.90
C GLN A 776 -16.86 6.93 -10.57
N ALA A 777 -16.74 6.32 -11.75
CA ALA A 777 -17.84 5.60 -12.39
C ALA A 777 -18.22 4.37 -11.56
N ARG A 778 -19.52 4.09 -11.53
CA ARG A 778 -20.14 2.96 -10.83
C ARG A 778 -21.23 2.36 -11.70
N VAL A 779 -21.51 1.07 -11.51
CA VAL A 779 -22.66 0.40 -12.12
C VAL A 779 -23.96 0.90 -11.49
N ALA A 780 -25.10 0.59 -12.11
CA ALA A 780 -26.40 0.90 -11.54
C ALA A 780 -26.59 0.21 -10.17
N ASP A 781 -27.33 0.88 -9.29
CA ASP A 781 -27.65 0.33 -7.97
C ASP A 781 -28.35 -1.03 -8.13
N LYS A 782 -27.90 -2.02 -7.37
CA LYS A 782 -28.44 -3.39 -7.35
C LYS A 782 -28.30 -4.17 -8.65
N ALA A 783 -27.49 -3.71 -9.60
CA ALA A 783 -27.18 -4.46 -10.81
C ALA A 783 -26.50 -5.79 -10.50
N THR A 784 -26.79 -6.82 -11.29
CA THR A 784 -26.04 -8.06 -11.34
C THR A 784 -24.98 -7.97 -12.42
N VAL A 785 -23.72 -8.18 -12.06
CA VAL A 785 -22.57 -7.83 -12.90
C VAL A 785 -21.66 -9.04 -13.11
N MET A 786 -21.21 -9.26 -14.35
CA MET A 786 -20.03 -10.09 -14.61
C MET A 786 -18.81 -9.20 -14.80
N SER A 787 -17.77 -9.41 -14.00
CA SER A 787 -16.60 -8.54 -13.97
C SER A 787 -15.31 -9.34 -14.12
N THR A 788 -14.36 -8.75 -14.84
CA THR A 788 -12.97 -9.20 -14.92
C THR A 788 -12.05 -8.46 -13.93
N SER A 789 -12.60 -7.60 -13.07
CA SER A 789 -11.87 -6.95 -11.96
C SER A 789 -11.36 -7.98 -10.94
N THR A 790 -10.55 -7.53 -9.99
CA THR A 790 -10.00 -8.42 -8.95
C THR A 790 -10.95 -8.64 -7.76
N ARG A 791 -11.83 -7.67 -7.48
CA ARG A 791 -12.68 -7.68 -6.29
C ARG A 791 -14.15 -7.55 -6.63
N ASN A 792 -14.97 -8.30 -5.92
CA ASN A 792 -16.43 -8.23 -5.96
C ASN A 792 -17.07 -7.85 -4.62
N PHE A 793 -16.31 -7.46 -3.59
CA PHE A 793 -16.83 -7.08 -2.26
C PHE A 793 -18.10 -6.21 -2.31
N PRO A 794 -18.98 -6.28 -1.28
CA PRO A 794 -20.21 -5.50 -1.24
C PRO A 794 -19.95 -4.01 -1.52
N ASN A 795 -20.82 -3.41 -2.34
CA ASN A 795 -20.76 -1.99 -2.72
C ASN A 795 -19.52 -1.57 -3.54
N ARG A 796 -18.64 -2.49 -3.95
CA ARG A 796 -17.41 -2.14 -4.67
C ARG A 796 -17.67 -1.49 -6.02
N LEU A 797 -18.36 -2.16 -6.95
CA LEU A 797 -18.65 -1.60 -8.27
C LEU A 797 -19.88 -0.68 -8.27
N GLY A 798 -20.83 -0.89 -7.37
CA GLY A 798 -22.09 -0.13 -7.27
C GLY A 798 -22.86 -0.49 -6.01
N ASN A 799 -23.79 0.36 -5.56
CA ASN A 799 -24.47 0.13 -4.28
C ASN A 799 -25.39 -1.08 -4.36
N GLY A 800 -25.24 -2.03 -3.45
CA GLY A 800 -26.03 -3.27 -3.41
C GLY A 800 -25.90 -4.15 -4.66
N ALA A 801 -24.89 -3.91 -5.52
CA ALA A 801 -24.66 -4.71 -6.71
C ALA A 801 -24.20 -6.14 -6.35
N ASN A 802 -24.57 -7.11 -7.18
CA ASN A 802 -24.14 -8.51 -7.05
C ASN A 802 -23.13 -8.81 -8.15
N VAL A 803 -21.86 -8.99 -7.79
CA VAL A 803 -20.78 -9.05 -8.78
C VAL A 803 -20.15 -10.43 -8.83
N PHE A 804 -20.25 -11.09 -9.98
CA PHE A 804 -19.48 -12.30 -10.30
C PHE A 804 -18.11 -11.93 -10.87
N LEU A 805 -17.06 -12.60 -10.40
CA LEU A 805 -15.74 -12.53 -11.04
C LEU A 805 -15.60 -13.65 -12.07
N SER A 806 -15.15 -13.32 -13.28
CA SER A 806 -15.07 -14.27 -14.41
C SER A 806 -13.94 -13.92 -15.39
N SER A 807 -13.64 -14.82 -16.31
CA SER A 807 -12.77 -14.57 -17.47
C SER A 807 -13.39 -13.56 -18.45
N ALA A 808 -12.56 -12.96 -19.31
CA ALA A 808 -13.04 -11.97 -20.27
C ALA A 808 -13.92 -12.61 -21.35
N GLU A 809 -13.56 -13.83 -21.77
CA GLU A 809 -14.28 -14.64 -22.74
C GLU A 809 -15.67 -14.99 -22.20
N LEU A 810 -15.75 -15.50 -20.96
CA LEU A 810 -17.02 -15.83 -20.32
C LEU A 810 -17.87 -14.58 -20.07
N ALA A 811 -17.27 -13.47 -19.65
CA ALA A 811 -17.95 -12.19 -19.49
C ALA A 811 -18.53 -11.68 -20.81
N ALA A 812 -17.79 -11.78 -21.92
CA ALA A 812 -18.28 -11.40 -23.25
C ALA A 812 -19.47 -12.27 -23.71
N VAL A 813 -19.42 -13.59 -23.46
CA VAL A 813 -20.57 -14.48 -23.71
C VAL A 813 -21.77 -14.10 -22.84
N GLY A 814 -21.54 -13.81 -21.57
CA GLY A 814 -22.59 -13.32 -20.66
C GLY A 814 -23.21 -12.01 -21.11
N ALA A 815 -22.41 -11.10 -21.66
CA ALA A 815 -22.88 -9.84 -22.23
C ALA A 815 -23.81 -10.05 -23.43
N ILE A 816 -23.43 -10.99 -24.32
CA ILE A 816 -24.20 -11.35 -25.53
C ILE A 816 -25.53 -12.02 -25.16
N LEU A 817 -25.52 -12.92 -24.17
CA LEU A 817 -26.70 -13.72 -23.81
C LEU A 817 -27.61 -13.07 -22.76
N GLY A 818 -27.16 -12.03 -22.06
CA GLY A 818 -27.91 -11.42 -20.94
C GLY A 818 -28.01 -12.28 -19.68
N LYS A 819 -27.25 -13.37 -19.63
CA LYS A 819 -27.24 -14.32 -18.52
C LYS A 819 -25.90 -15.05 -18.46
N ILE A 820 -25.57 -15.64 -17.31
CA ILE A 820 -24.48 -16.61 -17.22
C ILE A 820 -24.84 -17.83 -18.09
N PRO A 821 -24.01 -18.21 -19.09
CA PRO A 821 -24.31 -19.31 -20.00
C PRO A 821 -24.30 -20.66 -19.27
N THR A 822 -24.95 -21.65 -19.87
CA THR A 822 -24.65 -23.06 -19.56
C THR A 822 -23.27 -23.44 -20.11
N LYS A 823 -22.70 -24.54 -19.61
CA LYS A 823 -21.44 -25.09 -20.11
C LYS A 823 -21.46 -25.34 -21.62
N ASP A 824 -22.53 -25.92 -22.14
CA ASP A 824 -22.65 -26.22 -23.57
C ASP A 824 -22.76 -24.95 -24.41
N GLU A 825 -23.57 -23.97 -23.97
CA GLU A 825 -23.64 -22.65 -24.63
C GLU A 825 -22.25 -21.99 -24.66
N TYR A 826 -21.52 -22.00 -23.55
CA TYR A 826 -20.17 -21.41 -23.46
C TYR A 826 -19.18 -22.11 -24.40
N LEU A 827 -19.16 -23.44 -24.43
CA LEU A 827 -18.23 -24.19 -25.27
C LEU A 827 -18.45 -23.97 -26.77
N GLU A 828 -19.67 -23.68 -27.21
CA GLU A 828 -19.93 -23.29 -28.61
C GLU A 828 -19.32 -21.94 -28.97
N TYR A 829 -19.28 -20.98 -28.04
CA TYR A 829 -18.56 -19.71 -28.23
C TYR A 829 -17.04 -19.89 -28.11
N ALA A 830 -16.57 -20.71 -27.16
CA ALA A 830 -15.14 -20.95 -26.96
C ALA A 830 -14.46 -21.54 -28.21
N LYS A 831 -15.12 -22.49 -28.91
CA LYS A 831 -14.63 -23.05 -30.18
C LYS A 831 -14.34 -21.98 -31.24
N GLN A 832 -15.10 -20.88 -31.24
CA GLN A 832 -14.94 -19.79 -32.20
C GLN A 832 -13.64 -19.02 -31.92
N ILE A 833 -13.35 -18.75 -30.64
CA ILE A 833 -12.10 -18.11 -30.22
C ILE A 833 -10.92 -19.02 -30.55
N ASP A 834 -11.00 -20.31 -30.20
CA ASP A 834 -9.94 -21.30 -30.42
C ASP A 834 -9.50 -21.36 -31.89
N SER A 835 -10.46 -21.22 -32.83
CA SER A 835 -10.17 -21.23 -34.27
C SER A 835 -9.25 -20.09 -34.74
N THR A 836 -9.15 -19.00 -33.96
CA THR A 836 -8.30 -17.85 -34.27
C THR A 836 -7.35 -17.47 -33.12
N ALA A 837 -7.13 -18.37 -32.16
CA ALA A 837 -6.40 -18.11 -30.92
C ALA A 837 -4.99 -17.54 -31.15
N ALA A 838 -4.25 -18.05 -32.15
CA ALA A 838 -2.91 -17.57 -32.47
C ALA A 838 -2.86 -16.09 -32.88
N ASP A 839 -3.93 -15.57 -33.48
CA ASP A 839 -4.06 -14.14 -33.78
C ASP A 839 -4.66 -13.35 -32.60
N THR A 840 -5.62 -13.95 -31.88
CA THR A 840 -6.27 -13.32 -30.72
C THR A 840 -5.26 -12.98 -29.63
N TYR A 841 -4.43 -13.95 -29.23
CA TYR A 841 -3.53 -13.85 -28.08
C TYR A 841 -2.11 -13.43 -28.47
N ARG A 842 -2.00 -12.42 -29.35
CA ARG A 842 -0.72 -11.73 -29.66
C ARG A 842 -0.44 -10.63 -28.64
N TYR A 843 0.59 -10.75 -27.83
CA TYR A 843 0.95 -9.73 -26.83
C TYR A 843 1.68 -8.53 -27.44
N LEU A 844 1.68 -7.40 -26.72
CA LEU A 844 2.36 -6.19 -27.16
C LEU A 844 3.89 -6.34 -27.02
N ASN A 845 4.54 -6.46 -28.17
CA ASN A 845 5.99 -6.55 -28.29
C ASN A 845 6.52 -5.28 -28.94
N PHE A 846 6.85 -4.26 -28.14
CA PHE A 846 7.24 -2.93 -28.63
C PHE A 846 8.48 -2.95 -29.52
N HIS A 847 9.39 -3.90 -29.29
CA HIS A 847 10.56 -4.12 -30.15
C HIS A 847 10.22 -4.66 -31.55
N LYS A 848 8.98 -5.12 -31.77
CA LYS A 848 8.45 -5.57 -33.07
C LYS A 848 7.47 -4.54 -33.68
N MET A 849 7.30 -3.36 -33.06
CA MET A 849 6.35 -2.33 -33.47
C MET A 849 7.11 -1.10 -33.98
N GLU A 850 6.90 -0.74 -35.25
CA GLU A 850 7.71 0.27 -35.96
C GLU A 850 7.58 1.67 -35.35
N GLU A 851 6.39 2.02 -34.88
CA GLU A 851 6.13 3.32 -34.25
C GLU A 851 6.84 3.53 -32.91
N TYR A 852 7.21 2.45 -32.21
CA TYR A 852 7.98 2.50 -30.96
C TYR A 852 9.49 2.44 -31.23
N THR A 853 9.92 1.49 -32.05
CA THR A 853 11.35 1.31 -32.42
C THR A 853 11.95 2.58 -33.04
N LYS A 854 11.25 3.22 -33.99
CA LYS A 854 11.72 4.48 -34.59
C LYS A 854 12.01 5.58 -33.57
N LYS A 855 11.22 5.68 -32.51
CA LYS A 855 11.42 6.66 -31.45
C LYS A 855 12.53 6.23 -30.50
N ALA A 856 12.54 4.96 -30.11
CA ALA A 856 13.57 4.38 -29.25
C ALA A 856 14.98 4.50 -29.85
N ASP A 857 15.14 4.33 -31.16
CA ASP A 857 16.42 4.42 -31.87
C ASP A 857 17.02 5.83 -31.85
N THR A 858 16.22 6.86 -31.54
CA THR A 858 16.71 8.26 -31.42
C THR A 858 17.29 8.59 -30.04
N VAL A 859 17.18 7.68 -29.07
CA VAL A 859 17.58 7.93 -27.69
C VAL A 859 19.08 7.70 -27.51
N ILE A 860 19.80 8.77 -27.15
CA ILE A 860 21.22 8.72 -26.80
C ILE A 860 21.35 8.87 -25.29
N PHE A 861 21.96 7.90 -24.61
CA PHE A 861 22.11 7.92 -23.15
C PHE A 861 22.96 9.10 -22.70
N GLN A 862 22.62 9.72 -21.57
CA GLN A 862 23.46 10.79 -21.03
C GLN A 862 24.78 10.22 -20.50
N GLU A 863 25.90 10.87 -20.81
CA GLU A 863 27.17 10.51 -20.16
C GLU A 863 27.06 10.74 -18.65
N PRO A 864 27.66 9.88 -17.80
CA PRO A 864 27.71 10.12 -16.37
C PRO A 864 28.41 11.47 -16.12
N VAL A 865 27.69 12.42 -15.50
CA VAL A 865 28.25 13.72 -15.06
C VAL A 865 28.92 13.57 -13.71
#